data_AF-A0YMT1-F1
#
_entry.id   AF-A0YMT1-F1
#
_cell.length_a   1.000
_cell.length_b   1.000
_cell.length_c   1.000
_cell.angle_alpha   90.00
_cell.angle_beta   90.00
_cell.angle_gamma   90.00
#
_symmetry.space_group_name_H-M   'P 1'
#
loop_
_entity.id
_entity.type
_entity.pdbx_description
1 polymer ?
#
loop_
_entity_poly.entity_id
_entity_poly.type
_entity_poly.pdbx_seq_one_letter_code
_entity_poly.pdbx_strand_id
1 'polypeptide(L)'
;MLNYLGPINVLVNQPVALIGTFDSEKIQTVSVIAEDKYPLTVSLNSKSGIWHVSLEKGFNTQGQRWLRLKGFDRQNKSVSDQVIRLTVALEGNFGSETLLIARYTTPFKKQAISSSRLTPQQQQNINVGEVLPLKDYKLVNNHLEVELKNPLGGVGKFGYFYEEHVLLVKNGQILWFDREDLPPTPSGTQLLWITQTTSVKVKPQDSAQLGMNQTIELTHGSTYTILGYACVEDHFRVTFDRSIPGFGQYGYIYRYHAELWEQDQAITYNTNAINLTVINTTVFKKRPVDGAYLSETDKVIIPAGMVYGVQSYTTEDGHLKVALTENLPGFGNTGYVYPDFVQLSRADQPIIPKLPVTYQGPSEVLVNQPTILKGSFDPRVVTAMTLMAEDRYGFDVVLNSTAKTWEVKLEKGFSEAGYRWLRLKATNSKKELIASQVINLTVSSSPLTVGEGLTLRITNDTLFKVAPFDSASLNQLQKVAIASGQKFKVLKYGWVDGHLKVLLNNAISPIGTFGYFFQSHVQLSKGSEVLQFEIDSVRDTDVNAQMLVIKTTKIKAKPIDSSDLSPDQSALLLLGQTYPIKGYASTQGHFRVTLADSVEKFGNVGYIYWQHVRLLRNGQEIPFDPDSLTMTIGQTTVLKKRPIDASRLAASERTTLPLGRVYGVRSYAIADNHIRVALTEELRGFGNTGYVFPDFVKFQRGGKTFDPLPDQIELNVPYFSQRDNPRYSWSTCNVTSIAMVLYYYGLRSQYGGQLEDELLQWCFNYAGVGSQTEHNVLTALIRAYGYKSSFSTTRRWSEIQEELINRRPVVIGADLTPSGHILTIIGYNKKGYIVNDPWGDAYTGYNNTEGRRLLYSYGYFNQVAGPDGNVWAHFIEP
;
A
#
# COMPACT_ATOMS: atom_id res chain seq x y z
N MET A 1 40.24 -1.73 44.69
CA MET A 1 39.67 -0.43 45.06
C MET A 1 38.65 -0.03 44.00
N LEU A 2 37.49 0.53 44.39
CA LEU A 2 36.45 1.01 43.45
C LEU A 2 36.64 2.52 43.24
N ASN A 3 36.75 2.95 41.98
CA ASN A 3 36.97 4.34 41.61
C ASN A 3 36.03 4.77 40.48
N TYR A 4 35.76 6.08 40.41
CA TYR A 4 35.11 6.73 39.28
C TYR A 4 36.14 7.54 38.50
N LEU A 5 36.20 7.36 37.18
CA LEU A 5 37.11 8.10 36.31
C LEU A 5 36.43 9.33 35.71
N GLY A 6 35.23 9.20 35.15
CA GLY A 6 34.53 10.32 34.53
C GLY A 6 33.39 9.89 33.60
N PRO A 7 32.73 10.85 32.93
CA PRO A 7 32.91 12.30 33.02
C PRO A 7 32.08 13.00 34.12
N ILE A 8 32.66 14.02 34.78
CA ILE A 8 31.95 14.85 35.78
C ILE A 8 31.15 16.02 35.16
N ASN A 9 31.34 16.31 33.88
CA ASN A 9 30.59 17.32 33.13
C ASN A 9 30.01 16.68 31.87
N VAL A 10 28.70 16.78 31.68
CA VAL A 10 27.97 16.15 30.57
C VAL A 10 26.96 17.12 29.96
N LEU A 11 26.58 16.89 28.70
CA LEU A 11 25.56 17.70 28.03
C LEU A 11 24.17 17.07 28.12
N VAL A 12 23.13 17.90 28.21
CA VAL A 12 21.72 17.47 28.15
C VAL A 12 21.43 16.77 26.83
N ASN A 13 20.68 15.66 26.87
CA ASN A 13 20.21 14.89 25.71
C ASN A 13 21.32 14.36 24.77
N GLN A 14 22.52 14.14 25.29
CA GLN A 14 23.65 13.60 24.54
C GLN A 14 24.07 12.22 25.10
N PRO A 15 24.38 11.22 24.25
CA PRO A 15 24.87 9.93 24.71
C PRO A 15 26.08 10.08 25.65
N VAL A 16 26.11 9.33 26.75
CA VAL A 16 27.24 9.35 27.70
C VAL A 16 27.53 7.98 28.27
N ALA A 17 28.83 7.67 28.45
CA ALA A 17 29.30 6.54 29.24
C ALA A 17 29.92 7.06 30.55
N LEU A 18 29.40 6.61 31.69
CA LEU A 18 29.98 6.85 33.00
C LEU A 18 30.93 5.69 33.30
N ILE A 19 32.21 5.97 33.55
CA ILE A 19 33.24 4.94 33.57
C ILE A 19 34.06 5.03 34.86
N GLY A 20 34.49 3.87 35.36
CA GLY A 20 35.44 3.78 36.45
C GLY A 20 36.18 2.45 36.48
N THR A 21 37.02 2.29 37.49
CA THR A 21 37.83 1.07 37.69
C THR A 21 37.46 0.36 38.99
N PHE A 22 37.68 -0.94 39.01
CA PHE A 22 37.50 -1.77 40.20
C PHE A 22 38.57 -2.87 40.28
N ASP A 23 38.76 -3.40 41.47
CA ASP A 23 39.65 -4.54 41.74
C ASP A 23 38.81 -5.81 41.67
N SER A 24 38.98 -6.57 40.59
CA SER A 24 38.17 -7.75 40.27
C SER A 24 38.40 -8.92 41.23
N GLU A 25 39.46 -8.91 42.03
CA GLU A 25 39.68 -9.90 43.09
C GLU A 25 38.83 -9.61 44.34
N LYS A 26 38.50 -8.33 44.58
CA LYS A 26 37.81 -7.89 45.80
C LYS A 26 36.34 -7.53 45.61
N ILE A 27 35.97 -7.10 44.40
CA ILE A 27 34.62 -6.62 44.09
C ILE A 27 34.00 -7.53 43.04
N GLN A 28 32.88 -8.15 43.41
CA GLN A 28 32.11 -9.04 42.55
C GLN A 28 31.02 -8.29 41.78
N THR A 29 30.37 -7.30 42.41
CA THR A 29 29.33 -6.49 41.76
C THR A 29 29.49 -5.01 42.08
N VAL A 30 29.05 -4.17 41.14
CA VAL A 30 29.01 -2.71 41.27
C VAL A 30 27.58 -2.25 41.06
N SER A 31 27.11 -1.34 41.91
CA SER A 31 25.81 -0.70 41.81
C SER A 31 25.99 0.80 41.62
N VAL A 32 25.28 1.35 40.64
CA VAL A 32 25.19 2.79 40.40
C VAL A 32 23.73 3.21 40.49
N ILE A 33 23.41 4.12 41.40
CA ILE A 33 22.06 4.65 41.57
C ILE A 33 22.13 6.16 41.38
N ALA A 34 21.45 6.67 40.35
CA ALA A 34 21.31 8.11 40.16
C ALA A 34 20.33 8.68 41.19
N GLU A 35 20.78 9.73 41.89
CA GLU A 35 20.01 10.50 42.87
C GLU A 35 19.34 9.65 43.97
N ASP A 36 19.96 8.52 44.33
CA ASP A 36 19.43 7.52 45.28
C ASP A 36 18.07 6.92 44.88
N LYS A 37 17.61 7.16 43.65
CA LYS A 37 16.26 6.82 43.17
C LYS A 37 16.25 5.92 41.95
N TYR A 38 17.16 6.15 41.02
CA TYR A 38 17.12 5.51 39.70
C TYR A 38 18.31 4.56 39.55
N PRO A 39 18.14 3.24 39.80
CA PRO A 39 19.21 2.27 39.58
C PRO A 39 19.57 2.23 38.10
N LEU A 40 20.86 2.27 37.79
CA LEU A 40 21.39 2.20 36.43
C LEU A 40 21.99 0.83 36.16
N THR A 41 21.85 0.35 34.92
CA THR A 41 22.46 -0.91 34.49
C THR A 41 23.97 -0.75 34.37
N VAL A 42 24.71 -1.49 35.18
CA VAL A 42 26.17 -1.48 35.20
C VAL A 42 26.71 -2.67 34.41
N SER A 43 27.63 -2.39 33.50
CA SER A 43 28.43 -3.38 32.80
C SER A 43 29.79 -3.53 33.47
N LEU A 44 30.21 -4.77 33.73
CA LEU A 44 31.50 -5.09 34.36
C LEU A 44 32.38 -5.86 33.39
N ASN A 45 33.62 -5.41 33.25
CA ASN A 45 34.68 -6.15 32.59
C ASN A 45 35.74 -6.50 33.64
N SER A 46 35.73 -7.75 34.11
CA SER A 46 36.66 -8.24 35.13
C SER A 46 38.09 -8.42 34.62
N LYS A 47 38.30 -8.52 33.30
CA LYS A 47 39.63 -8.65 32.69
C LYS A 47 40.38 -7.31 32.75
N SER A 48 39.73 -6.24 32.29
CA SER A 48 40.31 -4.89 32.31
C SER A 48 40.13 -4.16 33.64
N GLY A 49 39.29 -4.69 34.55
CA GLY A 49 38.93 -4.04 35.81
C GLY A 49 38.10 -2.78 35.60
N ILE A 50 37.30 -2.71 34.53
CA ILE A 50 36.51 -1.54 34.15
C ILE A 50 35.03 -1.79 34.43
N TRP A 51 34.37 -0.84 35.08
CA TRP A 51 32.93 -0.78 35.17
C TRP A 51 32.43 0.42 34.36
N HIS A 52 31.26 0.29 33.73
CA HIS A 52 30.63 1.42 33.06
C HIS A 52 29.11 1.37 33.06
N VAL A 53 28.50 2.53 32.83
CA VAL A 53 27.06 2.71 32.58
C VAL A 53 26.93 3.52 31.29
N SER A 54 26.27 2.96 30.28
CA SER A 54 25.96 3.66 29.02
C SER A 54 24.52 4.19 29.03
N LEU A 55 24.38 5.50 28.82
CA LEU A 55 23.11 6.21 28.71
C LEU A 55 22.95 6.74 27.28
N GLU A 56 22.29 5.97 26.41
CA GLU A 56 22.15 6.30 24.98
C GLU A 56 21.48 7.66 24.73
N LYS A 57 20.55 8.07 25.60
CA LYS A 57 19.87 9.39 25.51
C LYS A 57 20.45 10.44 26.45
N GLY A 58 21.47 10.08 27.23
CA GLY A 58 22.05 10.95 28.24
C GLY A 58 21.10 11.35 29.36
N PHE A 59 21.42 12.48 29.99
CA PHE A 59 20.59 13.13 31.01
C PHE A 59 19.63 14.11 30.33
N ASN A 60 18.35 14.06 30.70
CA ASN A 60 17.32 14.88 30.07
C ASN A 60 17.07 16.23 30.75
N THR A 61 17.68 16.48 31.91
CA THR A 61 17.42 17.67 32.72
C THR A 61 18.74 18.28 33.19
N GLN A 62 18.89 19.59 33.01
CA GLN A 62 20.06 20.36 33.42
C GLN A 62 20.21 20.43 34.96
N GLY A 63 21.45 20.59 35.42
CA GLY A 63 21.78 20.96 36.79
C GLY A 63 22.80 20.02 37.44
N GLN A 64 23.03 20.22 38.73
CA GLN A 64 23.85 19.31 39.53
C GLN A 64 23.09 18.01 39.75
N ARG A 65 23.76 16.88 39.54
CA ARG A 65 23.27 15.52 39.76
C ARG A 65 24.28 14.74 40.58
N TRP A 66 23.85 13.65 41.20
CA TRP A 66 24.78 12.76 41.89
C TRP A 66 24.47 11.30 41.59
N LEU A 67 25.52 10.49 41.66
CA LEU A 67 25.48 9.04 41.52
C LEU A 67 25.98 8.46 42.83
N ARG A 68 25.24 7.50 43.39
CA ARG A 68 25.75 6.65 44.46
C ARG A 68 26.37 5.41 43.84
N LEU A 69 27.68 5.27 44.04
CA LEU A 69 28.50 4.18 43.55
C LEU A 69 28.84 3.24 44.70
N LYS A 70 28.44 1.97 44.61
CA LYS A 70 28.74 0.94 45.62
C LYS A 70 29.42 -0.27 45.00
N GLY A 71 30.36 -0.85 45.74
CA GLY A 71 30.99 -2.13 45.40
C GLY A 71 30.66 -3.17 46.46
N PHE A 72 30.41 -4.40 46.01
CA PHE A 72 30.12 -5.54 46.87
C PHE A 72 31.07 -6.70 46.60
N ASP A 73 31.51 -7.38 47.66
CA ASP A 73 32.33 -8.59 47.57
C ASP A 73 31.51 -9.83 47.20
N ARG A 74 32.15 -11.00 47.19
CA ARG A 74 31.52 -12.29 46.84
C ARG A 74 30.45 -12.74 47.86
N GLN A 75 30.50 -12.22 49.08
CA GLN A 75 29.51 -12.46 50.14
C GLN A 75 28.39 -11.41 50.12
N ASN A 76 28.34 -10.58 49.07
CA ASN A 76 27.40 -9.47 48.90
C ASN A 76 27.51 -8.40 50.00
N LYS A 77 28.67 -8.29 50.66
CA LYS A 77 28.93 -7.25 51.65
C LYS A 77 29.47 -6.01 50.94
N SER A 78 28.94 -4.84 51.31
CA SER A 78 29.43 -3.57 50.77
C SER A 78 30.86 -3.30 51.25
N VAL A 79 31.78 -3.12 50.30
CA VAL A 79 33.20 -2.83 50.52
C VAL A 79 33.58 -1.41 50.07
N SER A 80 32.68 -0.70 49.42
CA SER A 80 32.81 0.72 49.03
C SER A 80 31.42 1.36 48.88
N ASP A 81 31.27 2.61 49.30
CA ASP A 81 30.09 3.47 49.13
C ASP A 81 30.56 4.92 48.92
N GLN A 82 30.32 5.48 47.73
CA GLN A 82 30.79 6.80 47.33
C GLN A 82 29.65 7.59 46.66
N VAL A 83 29.64 8.91 46.88
CA VAL A 83 28.74 9.83 46.17
C VAL A 83 29.56 10.65 45.18
N ILE A 84 29.28 10.48 43.90
CA ILE A 84 29.89 11.21 42.80
C ILE A 84 28.96 12.34 42.38
N ARG A 85 29.46 13.56 42.29
CA ARG A 85 28.70 14.71 41.79
C ARG A 85 29.09 15.01 40.35
N LEU A 86 28.10 15.30 39.52
CA LEU A 86 28.29 15.66 38.12
C LEU A 86 27.39 16.84 37.71
N THR A 87 27.88 17.63 36.76
CA THR A 87 27.15 18.77 36.19
C THR A 87 26.57 18.39 34.84
N VAL A 88 25.24 18.50 34.70
CA VAL A 88 24.56 18.40 33.41
C VAL A 88 24.31 19.81 32.88
N ALA A 89 24.94 20.17 31.76
CA ALA A 89 24.88 21.51 31.16
C ALA A 89 24.16 21.49 29.80
N LEU A 90 23.63 22.64 29.37
CA LEU A 90 23.04 22.79 28.03
C LEU A 90 24.12 22.88 26.95
N GLU A 91 25.18 23.63 27.21
CA GLU A 91 26.30 23.84 26.31
C GLU A 91 27.61 23.86 27.09
N GLY A 92 28.72 23.58 26.41
CA GLY A 92 30.04 23.64 27.02
C GLY A 92 31.15 23.08 26.14
N ASN A 93 32.38 23.55 26.38
CA ASN A 93 33.58 23.12 25.65
C ASN A 93 34.07 21.70 26.01
N PHE A 94 33.35 20.99 26.87
CA PHE A 94 33.60 19.60 27.28
C PHE A 94 32.74 18.58 26.51
N GLY A 95 31.73 19.02 25.76
CA GLY A 95 30.93 18.13 24.90
C GLY A 95 31.63 17.80 23.59
N SER A 96 31.75 16.51 23.29
CA SER A 96 32.18 15.97 21.99
C SER A 96 31.55 14.59 21.78
N GLU A 97 31.38 14.19 20.52
CA GLU A 97 31.06 12.81 20.16
C GLU A 97 32.14 11.85 20.65
N THR A 98 33.41 12.30 20.72
CA THR A 98 34.55 11.48 21.16
C THR A 98 35.22 12.10 22.37
N LEU A 99 35.34 11.33 23.45
CA LEU A 99 36.01 11.68 24.69
C LEU A 99 37.17 10.74 24.95
N LEU A 100 38.27 11.28 25.48
CA LEU A 100 39.38 10.52 26.03
C LEU A 100 39.38 10.66 27.55
N ILE A 101 39.49 9.55 28.27
CA ILE A 101 39.56 9.52 29.73
C ILE A 101 40.89 8.89 30.15
N ALA A 102 41.70 9.60 30.94
CA ALA A 102 42.95 9.05 31.45
C ALA A 102 42.70 7.95 32.50
N ARG A 103 43.15 6.73 32.23
CA ARG A 103 43.09 5.58 33.17
C ARG A 103 44.18 5.64 34.21
N TYR A 104 45.35 6.15 33.82
CA TYR A 104 46.50 6.42 34.69
C TYR A 104 47.01 7.84 34.43
N THR A 105 47.77 8.39 35.37
CA THR A 105 48.51 9.63 35.09
C THR A 105 49.49 9.36 33.94
N THR A 106 49.34 10.10 32.84
CA THR A 106 50.03 9.79 31.58
C THR A 106 50.45 11.06 30.84
N PRO A 107 51.63 11.08 30.19
CA PRO A 107 52.05 12.23 29.41
C PRO A 107 51.30 12.29 28.07
N PHE A 108 50.68 13.44 27.78
CA PHE A 108 50.32 13.85 26.42
C PHE A 108 51.58 14.35 25.71
N LYS A 109 51.97 13.70 24.61
CA LYS A 109 53.28 13.89 23.99
C LYS A 109 53.17 14.52 22.60
N LYS A 110 54.12 15.37 22.22
CA LYS A 110 54.22 15.90 20.84
C LYS A 110 54.58 14.83 19.81
N GLN A 111 55.24 13.75 20.23
CA GLN A 111 55.69 12.64 19.39
C GLN A 111 55.50 11.30 20.11
N ALA A 112 55.27 10.22 19.36
CA ALA A 112 55.14 8.86 19.87
C ALA A 112 56.49 8.22 20.27
N ILE A 113 57.25 8.90 21.14
CA ILE A 113 58.52 8.43 21.69
C ILE A 113 58.48 8.37 23.23
N SER A 114 59.50 7.75 23.85
CA SER A 114 59.64 7.76 25.32
C SER A 114 59.61 9.20 25.87
N SER A 115 58.85 9.41 26.94
CA SER A 115 58.71 10.72 27.62
C SER A 115 60.02 11.28 28.15
N SER A 116 60.99 10.41 28.48
CA SER A 116 62.34 10.82 28.90
C SER A 116 63.13 11.53 27.80
N ARG A 117 62.71 11.43 26.53
CA ARG A 117 63.34 12.07 25.37
C ARG A 117 62.65 13.37 24.95
N LEU A 118 61.61 13.81 25.66
CA LEU A 118 60.82 15.00 25.34
C LEU A 118 61.11 16.12 26.33
N THR A 119 61.21 17.35 25.83
CA THR A 119 61.35 18.53 26.69
C THR A 119 60.04 18.82 27.44
N PRO A 120 60.06 19.61 28.53
CA PRO A 120 58.84 20.01 29.24
C PRO A 120 57.80 20.73 28.37
N GLN A 121 58.19 21.38 27.26
CA GLN A 121 57.27 22.02 26.31
C GLN A 121 56.66 21.01 25.31
N GLN A 122 57.26 19.83 25.17
CA GLN A 122 56.81 18.78 24.24
C GLN A 122 55.96 17.70 24.93
N GLN A 123 55.72 17.82 26.23
CA GLN A 123 54.84 16.91 26.95
C GLN A 123 54.07 17.61 28.07
N GLN A 124 52.89 17.11 28.40
CA GLN A 124 52.11 17.55 29.55
C GLN A 124 51.48 16.34 30.24
N ASN A 125 51.63 16.24 31.56
CA ASN A 125 50.98 15.17 32.33
C ASN A 125 49.48 15.43 32.43
N ILE A 126 48.71 14.38 32.13
CA ILE A 126 47.26 14.31 32.28
C ILE A 126 46.98 13.42 33.48
N ASN A 127 46.17 13.89 34.41
CA ASN A 127 45.91 13.16 35.65
C ASN A 127 44.88 12.04 35.42
N VAL A 128 44.95 10.99 36.23
CA VAL A 128 43.89 9.96 36.25
C VAL A 128 42.50 10.57 36.40
N GLY A 129 41.56 10.11 35.58
CA GLY A 129 40.17 10.61 35.53
C GLY A 129 39.98 11.92 34.75
N GLU A 130 41.04 12.55 34.26
CA GLU A 130 40.90 13.73 33.42
C GLU A 130 40.26 13.37 32.07
N VAL A 131 39.23 14.14 31.68
CA VAL A 131 38.44 13.91 30.46
C VAL A 131 38.73 14.98 29.43
N LEU A 132 39.19 14.56 28.26
CA LEU A 132 39.59 15.43 27.17
C LEU A 132 38.65 15.23 25.96
N PRO A 133 37.93 16.28 25.51
CA PRO A 133 37.12 16.20 24.30
C PRO A 133 38.02 16.20 23.06
N LEU A 134 37.82 15.21 22.20
CA LEU A 134 38.56 15.05 20.95
C LEU A 134 37.74 15.54 19.76
N LYS A 135 38.42 15.97 18.71
CA LYS A 135 37.85 16.15 17.38
C LYS A 135 38.10 14.93 16.51
N ASP A 136 39.30 14.38 16.58
CA ASP A 136 39.72 13.24 15.79
C ASP A 136 40.79 12.42 16.53
N TYR A 137 40.97 11.16 16.13
CA TYR A 137 42.00 10.29 16.64
C TYR A 137 42.38 9.19 15.65
N LYS A 138 43.58 8.64 15.82
CA LYS A 138 44.08 7.49 15.06
C LYS A 138 45.03 6.66 15.92
N LEU A 139 44.87 5.34 15.88
CA LEU A 139 45.84 4.42 16.49
C LEU A 139 47.03 4.21 15.55
N VAL A 140 48.25 4.46 16.04
CA VAL A 140 49.51 4.28 15.33
C VAL A 140 50.54 3.68 16.30
N ASN A 141 51.01 2.46 16.06
CA ASN A 141 52.09 1.80 16.84
C ASN A 141 51.90 1.92 18.37
N ASN A 142 50.79 1.38 18.88
CA ASN A 142 50.37 1.38 20.29
C ASN A 142 50.19 2.79 20.92
N HIS A 143 50.15 3.83 20.10
CA HIS A 143 49.85 5.18 20.53
C HIS A 143 48.61 5.71 19.84
N LEU A 144 47.79 6.45 20.57
CA LEU A 144 46.69 7.21 20.03
C LEU A 144 47.18 8.60 19.65
N GLU A 145 47.30 8.85 18.36
CA GLU A 145 47.39 10.19 17.79
C GLU A 145 46.02 10.86 17.95
N VAL A 146 45.97 12.08 18.49
CA VAL A 146 44.70 12.77 18.76
C VAL A 146 44.76 14.24 18.34
N GLU A 147 43.62 14.75 17.86
CA GLU A 147 43.33 16.19 17.80
C GLU A 147 42.39 16.55 18.96
N LEU A 148 42.90 17.30 19.94
CA LEU A 148 42.10 17.83 21.04
C LEU A 148 41.23 18.99 20.56
N LYS A 149 40.00 19.09 21.09
CA LYS A 149 39.14 20.27 20.88
C LYS A 149 39.79 21.54 21.44
N ASN A 150 40.41 21.41 22.63
CA ASN A 150 41.10 22.48 23.33
C ASN A 150 42.61 22.17 23.42
N PRO A 151 43.51 23.12 23.12
CA PRO A 151 44.95 22.90 23.21
C PRO A 151 45.41 22.70 24.65
N LEU A 152 46.43 21.86 24.85
CA LEU A 152 47.05 21.63 26.17
C LEU A 152 48.50 22.14 26.19
N GLY A 153 48.73 23.14 27.04
CA GLY A 153 50.06 23.67 27.37
C GLY A 153 50.91 23.99 26.14
N GLY A 154 52.20 23.64 26.21
CA GLY A 154 53.17 23.82 25.11
C GLY A 154 53.05 22.78 23.98
N VAL A 155 52.30 21.69 24.21
CA VAL A 155 52.14 20.61 23.22
C VAL A 155 51.22 21.07 22.09
N GLY A 156 50.09 21.68 22.44
CA GLY A 156 49.08 22.20 21.51
C GLY A 156 47.87 21.28 21.38
N LYS A 157 47.22 21.28 20.21
CA LYS A 157 46.04 20.44 19.93
C LYS A 157 46.37 19.02 19.46
N PHE A 158 47.53 18.83 18.84
CA PHE A 158 47.92 17.57 18.22
C PHE A 158 49.00 16.90 19.06
N GLY A 159 48.83 15.60 19.33
CA GLY A 159 49.82 14.82 20.07
C GLY A 159 49.41 13.37 20.24
N TYR A 160 50.11 12.67 21.15
CA TYR A 160 50.04 11.22 21.31
C TYR A 160 49.86 10.84 22.78
N PHE A 161 48.98 9.86 23.00
CA PHE A 161 48.90 9.10 24.26
C PHE A 161 49.39 7.67 24.04
N TYR A 162 49.94 7.05 25.07
CA TYR A 162 50.08 5.59 25.09
C TYR A 162 48.68 4.99 25.29
N GLU A 163 48.27 4.08 24.41
CA GLU A 163 46.87 3.65 24.30
C GLU A 163 46.35 3.02 25.61
N GLU A 164 47.09 2.09 26.22
CA GLU A 164 46.67 1.40 27.45
C GLU A 164 46.48 2.34 28.67
N HIS A 165 46.99 3.57 28.60
CA HIS A 165 46.85 4.56 29.66
C HIS A 165 45.58 5.39 29.57
N VAL A 166 44.81 5.26 28.50
CA VAL A 166 43.61 6.06 28.24
C VAL A 166 42.46 5.18 27.78
N LEU A 167 41.23 5.68 27.93
CA LEU A 167 40.03 5.08 27.38
C LEU A 167 39.41 6.04 26.38
N LEU A 168 39.08 5.55 25.19
CA LEU A 168 38.30 6.30 24.22
C LEU A 168 36.83 5.93 24.32
N VAL A 169 35.99 6.94 24.30
CA VAL A 169 34.54 6.83 24.31
C VAL A 169 34.00 7.59 23.11
N LYS A 170 33.29 6.91 22.21
CA LYS A 170 32.61 7.53 21.08
C LYS A 170 31.11 7.29 21.18
N ASN A 171 30.31 8.35 21.14
CA ASN A 171 28.84 8.30 21.25
C ASN A 171 28.33 7.45 22.44
N GLY A 172 29.01 7.54 23.60
CA GLY A 172 28.64 6.79 24.80
C GLY A 172 29.02 5.30 24.79
N GLN A 173 29.86 4.88 23.84
CA GLN A 173 30.42 3.52 23.76
C GLN A 173 31.94 3.55 23.95
N ILE A 174 32.47 2.61 24.73
CA ILE A 174 33.92 2.44 24.91
C ILE A 174 34.50 1.77 23.66
N LEU A 175 35.63 2.28 23.18
CA LEU A 175 36.41 1.68 22.11
C LEU A 175 37.54 0.84 22.71
N TRP A 176 37.71 -0.37 22.17
CA TRP A 176 38.66 -1.37 22.64
C TRP A 176 39.71 -1.65 21.56
N PHE A 177 40.99 -1.51 21.91
CA PHE A 177 42.09 -1.73 20.97
C PHE A 177 42.96 -2.95 21.32
N ASP A 178 42.79 -3.50 22.52
CA ASP A 178 43.36 -4.78 22.94
C ASP A 178 42.26 -5.85 23.05
N ARG A 179 42.58 -7.05 22.57
CA ARG A 179 41.76 -8.25 22.65
C ARG A 179 41.53 -8.69 24.10
N GLU A 180 42.55 -8.59 24.96
CA GLU A 180 42.45 -9.04 26.36
C GLU A 180 41.48 -8.17 27.16
N ASP A 181 41.25 -6.94 26.71
CA ASP A 181 40.35 -5.98 27.32
C ASP A 181 38.92 -6.04 26.77
N LEU A 182 38.61 -6.93 25.81
CA LEU A 182 37.26 -7.00 25.22
C LEU A 182 36.17 -7.30 26.27
N PRO A 183 34.99 -6.67 26.14
CA PRO A 183 33.90 -6.90 27.08
C PRO A 183 33.37 -8.33 26.98
N PRO A 184 32.84 -8.90 28.07
CA PRO A 184 32.23 -10.22 28.05
C PRO A 184 30.98 -10.24 27.16
N THR A 185 30.71 -11.39 26.54
CA THR A 185 29.53 -11.62 25.71
C THR A 185 28.33 -12.10 26.54
N PRO A 186 27.14 -11.50 26.37
CA PRO A 186 25.91 -12.06 26.94
C PRO A 186 25.66 -13.49 26.47
N SER A 187 25.08 -14.33 27.34
CA SER A 187 24.77 -15.72 27.00
C SER A 187 23.83 -15.81 25.79
N GLY A 188 24.18 -16.67 24.83
CA GLY A 188 23.39 -16.86 23.60
C GLY A 188 23.56 -15.76 22.54
N THR A 189 24.60 -14.93 22.66
CA THR A 189 24.98 -13.90 21.69
C THR A 189 26.48 -13.97 21.39
N GLN A 190 26.95 -13.28 20.35
CA GLN A 190 28.37 -13.12 20.04
C GLN A 190 28.79 -11.65 20.08
N LEU A 191 30.10 -11.40 20.24
CA LEU A 191 30.70 -10.08 20.08
C LEU A 191 31.23 -9.93 18.67
N LEU A 192 30.91 -8.81 18.05
CA LEU A 192 31.58 -8.29 16.87
C LEU A 192 32.55 -7.20 17.31
N TRP A 193 33.83 -7.38 17.05
CA TRP A 193 34.88 -6.39 17.32
C TRP A 193 35.45 -5.86 16.01
N ILE A 194 35.48 -4.53 15.86
CA ILE A 194 35.98 -3.86 14.66
C ILE A 194 37.46 -3.56 14.84
N THR A 195 38.31 -4.34 14.18
CA THR A 195 39.78 -4.23 14.28
C THR A 195 40.36 -3.19 13.31
N GLN A 196 39.60 -2.76 12.32
CA GLN A 196 39.93 -1.64 11.42
C GLN A 196 38.65 -0.91 11.03
N THR A 197 38.71 0.43 10.90
CA THR A 197 37.55 1.20 10.45
C THR A 197 37.04 0.64 9.12
N THR A 198 35.75 0.31 9.10
CA THR A 198 35.12 -0.41 7.99
C THR A 198 33.69 0.08 7.82
N SER A 199 32.96 -0.49 6.88
CA SER A 199 31.53 -0.24 6.76
C SER A 199 30.73 -1.51 6.89
N VAL A 200 29.61 -1.43 7.60
CA VAL A 200 28.56 -2.43 7.46
C VAL A 200 27.66 -2.05 6.29
N LYS A 201 27.37 -3.03 5.44
CA LYS A 201 26.75 -2.83 4.13
C LYS A 201 25.48 -3.64 4.02
N VAL A 202 24.48 -3.15 3.28
CA VAL A 202 23.26 -3.94 3.05
C VAL A 202 23.50 -5.17 2.16
N LYS A 203 24.64 -5.21 1.46
CA LYS A 203 25.06 -6.30 0.56
C LYS A 203 26.60 -6.42 0.51
N PRO A 204 27.16 -7.60 0.21
CA PRO A 204 28.61 -7.87 0.25
C PRO A 204 29.37 -7.33 -0.99
N GLN A 205 29.15 -6.06 -1.36
CA GLN A 205 29.79 -5.41 -2.53
C GLN A 205 30.78 -4.33 -2.10
N ASP A 206 31.55 -3.81 -3.06
CA ASP A 206 32.42 -2.65 -2.83
C ASP A 206 31.58 -1.44 -2.39
N SER A 207 32.02 -0.74 -1.33
CA SER A 207 31.33 0.45 -0.81
C SER A 207 31.18 1.55 -1.87
N ALA A 208 32.10 1.64 -2.84
CA ALA A 208 32.00 2.60 -3.95
C ALA A 208 30.79 2.36 -4.87
N GLN A 209 30.18 1.17 -4.81
CA GLN A 209 29.00 0.79 -5.60
C GLN A 209 27.68 0.92 -4.81
N LEU A 210 27.75 1.44 -3.57
CA LEU A 210 26.61 1.56 -2.65
C LEU A 210 26.20 3.02 -2.48
N GLY A 211 24.89 3.28 -2.40
CA GLY A 211 24.37 4.60 -2.06
C GLY A 211 24.59 4.97 -0.60
N MET A 212 24.45 6.26 -0.25
CA MET A 212 24.70 6.79 1.11
C MET A 212 23.90 6.09 2.23
N ASN A 213 22.71 5.56 1.96
CA ASN A 213 21.87 4.86 2.95
C ASN A 213 22.05 3.33 2.94
N GLN A 214 22.99 2.81 2.15
CA GLN A 214 23.25 1.38 1.99
C GLN A 214 24.49 0.91 2.76
N THR A 215 25.14 1.83 3.46
CA THR A 215 26.39 1.62 4.19
C THR A 215 26.44 2.57 5.38
N ILE A 216 26.97 2.12 6.51
CA ILE A 216 27.33 2.98 7.64
C ILE A 216 28.71 2.59 8.15
N GLU A 217 29.51 3.59 8.53
CA GLU A 217 30.86 3.36 9.03
C GLU A 217 30.81 2.76 10.45
N LEU A 218 31.61 1.72 10.66
CA LEU A 218 31.92 1.17 11.96
C LEU A 218 33.37 1.53 12.29
N THR A 219 33.55 2.32 13.33
CA THR A 219 34.87 2.85 13.69
C THR A 219 35.75 1.79 14.36
N HIS A 220 37.05 1.82 14.09
CA HIS A 220 38.04 0.98 14.77
C HIS A 220 37.90 1.02 16.31
N GLY A 221 37.89 -0.17 16.91
CA GLY A 221 37.74 -0.42 18.33
C GLY A 221 36.30 -0.55 18.81
N SER A 222 35.32 -0.26 17.96
CA SER A 222 33.91 -0.44 18.32
C SER A 222 33.59 -1.91 18.52
N THR A 223 32.69 -2.20 19.46
CA THR A 223 32.16 -3.55 19.70
C THR A 223 30.64 -3.54 19.65
N TYR A 224 30.07 -4.62 19.12
CA TYR A 224 28.63 -4.79 18.98
C TYR A 224 28.23 -6.19 19.45
N THR A 225 27.07 -6.28 20.11
CA THR A 225 26.46 -7.59 20.38
C THR A 225 25.68 -8.02 19.15
N ILE A 226 25.90 -9.26 18.70
CA ILE A 226 25.19 -9.84 17.57
C ILE A 226 24.46 -11.12 18.00
N LEU A 227 23.31 -11.35 17.38
CA LEU A 227 22.51 -12.55 17.57
C LEU A 227 23.03 -13.72 16.75
N GLY A 228 23.79 -13.45 15.69
CA GLY A 228 24.31 -14.46 14.78
C GLY A 228 25.08 -13.91 13.60
N TYR A 229 25.69 -14.83 12.85
CA TYR A 229 26.48 -14.52 11.67
C TYR A 229 26.33 -15.57 10.56
N ALA A 230 26.67 -15.22 9.32
CA ALA A 230 26.85 -16.16 8.20
C ALA A 230 28.12 -15.76 7.43
N CYS A 231 28.85 -16.73 6.88
CA CYS A 231 30.02 -16.44 6.04
C CYS A 231 29.56 -16.39 4.58
N VAL A 232 29.49 -15.20 3.99
CA VAL A 232 29.01 -14.98 2.62
C VAL A 232 30.08 -14.25 1.83
N GLU A 233 30.57 -14.86 0.75
CA GLU A 233 31.66 -14.33 -0.10
C GLU A 233 32.93 -14.00 0.73
N ASP A 234 33.26 -12.73 0.93
CA ASP A 234 34.35 -12.26 1.82
C ASP A 234 33.82 -11.40 2.99
N HIS A 235 32.56 -11.57 3.35
CA HIS A 235 31.90 -10.80 4.41
C HIS A 235 31.26 -11.71 5.46
N PHE A 236 31.31 -11.27 6.71
CA PHE A 236 30.37 -11.74 7.73
C PHE A 236 29.04 -11.03 7.52
N ARG A 237 27.97 -11.77 7.21
CA ARG A 237 26.61 -11.26 7.37
C ARG A 237 26.24 -11.39 8.83
N VAL A 238 26.00 -10.30 9.54
CA VAL A 238 25.67 -10.30 10.98
C VAL A 238 24.25 -9.82 11.22
N THR A 239 23.65 -10.28 12.32
CA THR A 239 22.40 -9.73 12.86
C THR A 239 22.72 -9.09 14.21
N PHE A 240 22.56 -7.78 14.33
CA PHE A 240 22.76 -7.04 15.57
C PHE A 240 21.61 -7.29 16.56
N ASP A 241 21.92 -7.33 17.86
CA ASP A 241 20.89 -7.43 18.90
C ASP A 241 19.98 -6.18 18.93
N ARG A 242 20.56 -5.02 18.59
CA ARG A 242 19.89 -3.73 18.43
C ARG A 242 20.14 -3.17 17.04
N SER A 243 19.12 -2.54 16.46
CA SER A 243 19.28 -1.88 15.16
C SER A 243 20.31 -0.76 15.23
N ILE A 244 21.19 -0.70 14.24
CA ILE A 244 22.10 0.44 14.06
C ILE A 244 21.28 1.62 13.52
N PRO A 245 21.29 2.79 14.20
CA PRO A 245 20.58 3.98 13.76
C PRO A 245 20.94 4.36 12.32
N GLY A 246 19.92 4.60 11.49
CA GLY A 246 20.09 4.97 10.08
C GLY A 246 20.46 3.82 9.12
N PHE A 247 20.59 2.58 9.61
CA PHE A 247 20.97 1.44 8.78
C PHE A 247 20.04 0.22 8.93
N GLY A 248 19.84 -0.28 10.16
CA GLY A 248 19.00 -1.46 10.42
C GLY A 248 19.66 -2.53 11.28
N GLN A 249 19.06 -3.72 11.33
CA GLN A 249 19.43 -4.78 12.27
C GLN A 249 20.38 -5.83 11.68
N TYR A 250 20.65 -5.85 10.39
CA TYR A 250 21.57 -6.83 9.80
C TYR A 250 22.35 -6.21 8.65
N GLY A 251 23.55 -6.74 8.40
CA GLY A 251 24.40 -6.27 7.31
C GLY A 251 25.65 -7.11 7.13
N TYR A 252 26.43 -6.75 6.12
CA TYR A 252 27.64 -7.43 5.68
C TYR A 252 28.86 -6.61 6.08
N ILE A 253 29.81 -7.25 6.76
CA ILE A 253 31.03 -6.63 7.26
C ILE A 253 32.22 -7.37 6.66
N TYR A 254 33.17 -6.61 6.13
CA TYR A 254 34.35 -7.18 5.49
C TYR A 254 35.21 -7.93 6.52
N ARG A 255 35.46 -9.21 6.24
CA ARG A 255 36.04 -10.17 7.20
C ARG A 255 37.43 -9.81 7.74
N TYR A 256 38.22 -9.03 7.00
CA TYR A 256 39.58 -8.67 7.41
C TYR A 256 39.63 -7.44 8.32
N HIS A 257 38.51 -6.74 8.50
CA HIS A 257 38.41 -5.54 9.35
C HIS A 257 37.63 -5.79 10.65
N ALA A 258 37.24 -7.04 10.90
CA ALA A 258 36.45 -7.40 12.07
C ALA A 258 36.76 -8.82 12.53
N GLU A 259 36.62 -9.03 13.84
CA GLU A 259 36.68 -10.34 14.47
C GLU A 259 35.34 -10.64 15.16
N LEU A 260 34.94 -11.91 15.16
CA LEU A 260 33.77 -12.39 15.89
C LEU A 260 34.24 -13.26 17.06
N TRP A 261 33.57 -13.13 18.19
CA TRP A 261 33.90 -13.84 19.43
C TRP A 261 32.65 -14.40 20.09
N GLU A 262 32.73 -15.64 20.54
CA GLU A 262 31.72 -16.24 21.41
C GLU A 262 32.41 -16.65 22.71
N GLN A 263 31.98 -16.05 23.82
CA GLN A 263 32.69 -16.15 25.11
C GLN A 263 34.15 -15.68 24.96
N ASP A 264 35.12 -16.58 25.13
CA ASP A 264 36.55 -16.32 25.01
C ASP A 264 37.17 -16.96 23.75
N GLN A 265 36.35 -17.43 22.81
CA GLN A 265 36.81 -18.10 21.60
C GLN A 265 36.54 -17.25 20.34
N ALA A 266 37.59 -17.04 19.56
CA ALA A 266 37.48 -16.39 18.25
C ALA A 266 36.75 -17.30 17.26
N ILE A 267 35.80 -16.73 16.53
CA ILE A 267 35.09 -17.37 15.43
C ILE A 267 35.86 -17.09 14.15
N THR A 268 36.48 -18.13 13.59
CA THR A 268 37.20 -18.03 12.32
C THR A 268 36.25 -18.00 11.14
N TYR A 269 36.50 -17.09 10.18
CA TYR A 269 35.80 -17.07 8.91
C TYR A 269 36.01 -18.39 8.15
N ASN A 270 34.91 -19.05 7.77
CA ASN A 270 34.97 -20.31 7.04
C ASN A 270 34.38 -20.14 5.63
N THR A 271 35.24 -20.17 4.61
CA THR A 271 34.83 -20.08 3.19
C THR A 271 33.98 -21.26 2.73
N ASN A 272 34.04 -22.39 3.46
CA ASN A 272 33.23 -23.58 3.24
C ASN A 272 32.06 -23.69 4.22
N ALA A 273 31.70 -22.60 4.91
CA ALA A 273 30.50 -22.57 5.75
C ALA A 273 29.26 -22.92 4.93
N ILE A 274 28.29 -23.52 5.62
CA ILE A 274 26.99 -23.81 5.04
C ILE A 274 26.07 -22.65 5.38
N ASN A 275 25.40 -22.12 4.37
CA ASN A 275 24.41 -21.07 4.53
C ASN A 275 23.03 -21.59 4.14
N LEU A 276 22.01 -21.11 4.83
CA LEU A 276 20.60 -21.29 4.51
C LEU A 276 20.05 -20.00 3.93
N THR A 277 19.62 -20.04 2.68
CA THR A 277 18.93 -18.94 2.02
C THR A 277 17.43 -19.21 2.03
N VAL A 278 16.61 -18.26 2.50
CA VAL A 278 15.15 -18.38 2.48
C VAL A 278 14.64 -18.01 1.09
N ILE A 279 14.09 -18.98 0.37
CA ILE A 279 13.56 -18.80 -0.99
C ILE A 279 12.13 -18.26 -0.95
N ASN A 280 11.32 -18.81 -0.04
CA ASN A 280 9.96 -18.36 0.23
C ASN A 280 9.80 -18.10 1.73
N THR A 281 9.15 -16.99 2.10
CA THR A 281 8.85 -16.67 3.49
C THR A 281 8.21 -17.88 4.15
N THR A 282 8.81 -18.34 5.24
CA THR A 282 8.42 -19.60 5.88
C THR A 282 8.50 -19.47 7.38
N VAL A 283 8.03 -20.52 8.05
CA VAL A 283 8.01 -20.60 9.50
C VAL A 283 9.13 -21.54 9.95
N PHE A 284 10.02 -21.05 10.82
CA PHE A 284 10.98 -21.86 11.55
C PHE A 284 10.34 -22.38 12.83
N LYS A 285 10.37 -23.70 13.03
CA LYS A 285 9.46 -24.39 13.96
C LYS A 285 10.22 -25.19 15.01
N LYS A 286 9.70 -25.28 16.23
CA LYS A 286 10.29 -26.12 17.28
C LYS A 286 10.12 -27.61 17.05
N ARG A 287 9.13 -28.00 16.27
CA ARG A 287 8.76 -29.39 15.98
C ARG A 287 8.50 -29.58 14.48
N PRO A 288 8.73 -30.78 13.93
CA PRO A 288 8.51 -31.08 12.51
C PRO A 288 7.02 -31.32 12.19
N VAL A 289 6.15 -30.41 12.59
CA VAL A 289 4.70 -30.44 12.33
C VAL A 289 4.25 -29.20 11.56
N ASP A 290 3.00 -29.18 11.10
CA ASP A 290 2.47 -27.99 10.43
C ASP A 290 2.39 -26.80 11.40
N GLY A 291 2.75 -25.61 10.91
CA GLY A 291 2.78 -24.39 11.71
C GLY A 291 1.42 -23.96 12.25
N ALA A 292 0.31 -24.41 11.63
CA ALA A 292 -1.04 -24.20 12.12
C ALA A 292 -1.33 -24.89 13.47
N TYR A 293 -0.57 -25.93 13.81
CA TYR A 293 -0.70 -26.66 15.08
C TYR A 293 0.31 -26.23 16.15
N LEU A 294 1.11 -25.20 15.86
CA LEU A 294 2.11 -24.66 16.78
C LEU A 294 1.62 -23.36 17.41
N SER A 295 1.89 -23.21 18.71
CA SER A 295 1.73 -21.92 19.40
C SER A 295 2.68 -20.87 18.81
N GLU A 296 2.39 -19.59 19.07
CA GLU A 296 3.27 -18.49 18.64
C GLU A 296 4.67 -18.55 19.25
N THR A 297 4.84 -19.17 20.42
CA THR A 297 6.17 -19.37 21.04
C THR A 297 6.98 -20.50 20.39
N ASP A 298 6.31 -21.43 19.72
CA ASP A 298 6.92 -22.59 19.07
C ASP A 298 7.33 -22.33 17.62
N LYS A 299 7.19 -21.07 17.15
CA LYS A 299 7.41 -20.71 15.76
C LYS A 299 7.90 -19.28 15.58
N VAL A 300 8.68 -19.03 14.54
CA VAL A 300 9.11 -17.69 14.12
C VAL A 300 9.10 -17.60 12.60
N ILE A 301 8.68 -16.44 12.07
CA ILE A 301 8.66 -16.21 10.62
C ILE A 301 10.06 -15.79 10.18
N ILE A 302 10.61 -16.48 9.18
CA ILE A 302 11.84 -16.09 8.49
C ILE A 302 11.48 -15.62 7.07
N PRO A 303 11.76 -14.35 6.71
CA PRO A 303 11.34 -13.78 5.44
C PRO A 303 12.20 -14.23 4.26
N ALA A 304 11.61 -14.28 3.06
CA ALA A 304 12.32 -14.54 1.82
C ALA A 304 13.49 -13.56 1.60
N GLY A 305 14.59 -14.07 1.04
CA GLY A 305 15.82 -13.33 0.78
C GLY A 305 16.83 -13.34 1.93
N MET A 306 16.42 -13.72 3.16
CA MET A 306 17.35 -13.80 4.30
C MET A 306 18.36 -14.95 4.13
N VAL A 307 19.56 -14.71 4.65
CA VAL A 307 20.66 -15.69 4.68
C VAL A 307 21.10 -15.91 6.13
N TYR A 308 21.11 -17.16 6.56
CA TYR A 308 21.53 -17.58 7.89
C TYR A 308 22.71 -18.54 7.80
N GLY A 309 23.66 -18.45 8.73
CA GLY A 309 24.71 -19.46 8.86
C GLY A 309 24.16 -20.72 9.51
N VAL A 310 24.68 -21.88 9.09
CA VAL A 310 24.25 -23.20 9.56
C VAL A 310 25.40 -23.87 10.30
N GLN A 311 25.21 -24.13 11.60
CA GLN A 311 26.14 -24.91 12.43
C GLN A 311 26.04 -26.40 12.09
N SER A 312 24.81 -26.91 12.03
CA SER A 312 24.53 -28.28 11.62
C SER A 312 23.13 -28.39 11.02
N TYR A 313 22.92 -29.42 10.22
CA TYR A 313 21.59 -29.75 9.73
C TYR A 313 21.44 -31.25 9.58
N THR A 314 20.20 -31.72 9.67
CA THR A 314 19.80 -33.08 9.35
C THR A 314 18.40 -33.07 8.76
N THR A 315 18.00 -34.18 8.14
CA THR A 315 16.60 -34.39 7.75
C THR A 315 15.94 -35.24 8.83
N GLU A 316 14.81 -34.77 9.34
CA GLU A 316 14.03 -35.44 10.38
C GLU A 316 12.55 -35.20 10.11
N ASP A 317 11.74 -36.26 10.07
CA ASP A 317 10.30 -36.16 9.80
C ASP A 317 9.96 -35.34 8.55
N GLY A 318 10.74 -35.53 7.47
CA GLY A 318 10.57 -34.83 6.21
C GLY A 318 10.81 -33.31 6.26
N HIS A 319 11.31 -32.80 7.38
CA HIS A 319 11.74 -31.43 7.55
C HIS A 319 13.26 -31.35 7.53
N LEU A 320 13.76 -30.17 7.15
CA LEU A 320 15.14 -29.84 7.40
C LEU A 320 15.24 -29.31 8.83
N LYS A 321 15.86 -30.08 9.72
CA LYS A 321 16.24 -29.62 11.05
C LYS A 321 17.57 -28.89 10.92
N VAL A 322 17.60 -27.65 11.37
CA VAL A 322 18.77 -26.77 11.23
C VAL A 322 19.10 -26.20 12.60
N ALA A 323 20.37 -26.27 12.97
CA ALA A 323 20.95 -25.44 14.02
C ALA A 323 21.65 -24.27 13.34
N LEU A 324 21.12 -23.06 13.53
CA LEU A 324 21.67 -21.83 13.01
C LEU A 324 22.83 -21.36 13.89
N THR A 325 23.75 -20.63 13.30
CA THR A 325 24.72 -19.77 14.02
C THR A 325 24.04 -18.56 14.66
N GLU A 326 22.78 -18.30 14.31
CA GLU A 326 21.97 -17.20 14.80
C GLU A 326 20.93 -17.67 15.82
N ASN A 327 20.91 -16.98 16.96
CA ASN A 327 19.91 -17.17 18.00
C ASN A 327 18.72 -16.24 17.79
N LEU A 328 17.59 -16.79 17.36
CA LEU A 328 16.39 -16.01 17.05
C LEU A 328 15.67 -15.61 18.35
N PRO A 329 15.39 -14.31 18.58
CA PRO A 329 14.81 -13.83 19.83
C PRO A 329 13.52 -14.55 20.20
N GLY A 330 13.45 -15.04 21.45
CA GLY A 330 12.29 -15.77 21.97
C GLY A 330 12.11 -17.20 21.43
N PHE A 331 12.90 -17.61 20.43
CA PHE A 331 12.80 -18.92 19.80
C PHE A 331 14.04 -19.78 20.08
N GLY A 332 15.26 -19.29 19.89
CA GLY A 332 16.48 -20.10 19.92
C GLY A 332 17.14 -20.22 18.54
N ASN A 333 18.17 -21.07 18.42
CA ASN A 333 18.90 -21.26 17.16
C ASN A 333 18.57 -22.56 16.41
N THR A 334 17.87 -23.50 17.05
CA THR A 334 17.59 -24.81 16.46
C THR A 334 16.10 -24.99 16.20
N GLY A 335 15.77 -25.45 14.99
CA GLY A 335 14.39 -25.64 14.56
C GLY A 335 14.26 -26.38 13.23
N TYR A 336 13.03 -26.44 12.72
CA TYR A 336 12.64 -27.19 11.53
C TYR A 336 12.05 -26.24 10.49
N VAL A 337 12.50 -26.37 9.24
CA VAL A 337 11.91 -25.71 8.05
C VAL A 337 11.47 -26.75 7.02
N TYR A 338 10.56 -26.36 6.14
CA TYR A 338 10.30 -27.16 4.95
C TYR A 338 11.44 -27.01 3.96
N PRO A 339 12.02 -28.12 3.45
CA PRO A 339 13.12 -28.06 2.49
C PRO A 339 12.80 -27.22 1.25
N ASP A 340 11.56 -27.24 0.76
CA ASP A 340 11.15 -26.53 -0.47
C ASP A 340 11.10 -24.99 -0.32
N PHE A 341 11.23 -24.47 0.89
CA PHE A 341 11.18 -23.03 1.18
C PHE A 341 12.57 -22.42 1.38
N VAL A 342 13.60 -23.25 1.45
CA VAL A 342 14.96 -22.83 1.76
C VAL A 342 15.95 -23.52 0.83
N GLN A 343 17.13 -22.93 0.69
CA GLN A 343 18.23 -23.51 -0.06
C GLN A 343 19.45 -23.54 0.84
N LEU A 344 20.00 -24.72 1.05
CA LEU A 344 21.33 -24.86 1.63
C LEU A 344 22.37 -24.66 0.53
N SER A 345 23.44 -23.93 0.82
CA SER A 345 24.60 -23.83 -0.06
C SER A 345 25.88 -23.99 0.74
N ARG A 346 26.92 -24.53 0.10
CA ARG A 346 28.30 -24.47 0.60
C ARG A 346 29.06 -23.56 -0.35
N ALA A 347 29.55 -22.44 0.15
CA ALA A 347 29.94 -21.31 -0.70
C ALA A 347 28.80 -21.01 -1.71
N ASP A 348 29.08 -21.09 -3.01
CA ASP A 348 28.13 -20.83 -4.10
C ASP A 348 27.51 -22.09 -4.71
N GLN A 349 27.72 -23.27 -4.10
CA GLN A 349 27.17 -24.52 -4.63
C GLN A 349 25.94 -24.95 -3.83
N PRO A 350 24.76 -25.03 -4.47
CA PRO A 350 23.55 -25.56 -3.84
C PRO A 350 23.79 -26.97 -3.31
N ILE A 351 23.52 -27.17 -2.02
CA ILE A 351 23.37 -28.49 -1.44
C ILE A 351 21.92 -28.89 -1.67
N ILE A 352 21.67 -29.66 -2.73
CA ILE A 352 20.35 -30.24 -2.98
C ILE A 352 20.23 -31.46 -2.06
N PRO A 353 19.39 -31.42 -1.00
CA PRO A 353 19.17 -32.59 -0.18
C PRO A 353 18.52 -33.64 -1.08
N LYS A 354 19.17 -34.79 -1.29
CA LYS A 354 18.63 -35.84 -2.14
C LYS A 354 17.46 -36.48 -1.41
N LEU A 355 16.25 -35.96 -1.67
CA LEU A 355 15.03 -36.57 -1.16
C LEU A 355 14.91 -37.99 -1.75
N PRO A 356 14.52 -38.99 -0.94
CA PRO A 356 14.28 -40.35 -1.41
C PRO A 356 13.00 -40.46 -2.26
N VAL A 357 12.33 -39.33 -2.57
CA VAL A 357 11.15 -39.25 -3.41
C VAL A 357 11.24 -38.05 -4.34
N THR A 358 10.59 -38.13 -5.49
CA THR A 358 10.40 -37.02 -6.43
C THR A 358 8.95 -36.93 -6.89
N TYR A 359 8.58 -35.79 -7.46
CA TYR A 359 7.34 -35.61 -8.19
C TYR A 359 7.64 -35.28 -9.67
N GLN A 360 6.96 -35.97 -10.57
CA GLN A 360 7.12 -35.90 -12.02
C GLN A 360 5.74 -35.79 -12.72
N GLY A 361 4.70 -35.44 -11.97
CA GLY A 361 3.34 -35.28 -12.47
C GLY A 361 3.00 -33.84 -12.92
N PRO A 362 1.75 -33.60 -13.33
CA PRO A 362 1.31 -32.30 -13.81
C PRO A 362 1.22 -31.24 -12.70
N SER A 363 1.70 -30.02 -12.93
CA SER A 363 1.55 -28.89 -12.00
C SER A 363 0.24 -28.09 -12.20
N GLU A 364 -0.55 -28.45 -13.22
CA GLU A 364 -1.91 -27.99 -13.48
C GLU A 364 -2.76 -29.15 -14.01
N VAL A 365 -3.99 -29.26 -13.53
CA VAL A 365 -4.97 -30.28 -13.93
C VAL A 365 -6.34 -29.62 -14.12
N LEU A 366 -7.24 -30.28 -14.84
CA LEU A 366 -8.56 -29.74 -15.11
C LEU A 366 -9.62 -30.27 -14.15
N VAL A 367 -10.60 -29.42 -13.86
CA VAL A 367 -11.78 -29.84 -13.11
C VAL A 367 -12.44 -31.01 -13.82
N ASN A 368 -12.76 -32.05 -13.06
CA ASN A 368 -13.45 -33.26 -13.51
C ASN A 368 -12.73 -34.06 -14.63
N GLN A 369 -11.40 -33.97 -14.73
CA GLN A 369 -10.62 -34.72 -15.73
C GLN A 369 -9.69 -35.77 -15.10
N PRO A 370 -9.64 -37.00 -15.65
CA PRO A 370 -8.73 -38.04 -15.18
C PRO A 370 -7.30 -37.51 -15.04
N THR A 371 -6.72 -37.67 -13.85
CA THR A 371 -5.42 -37.11 -13.50
C THR A 371 -4.51 -38.18 -12.92
N ILE A 372 -3.29 -38.28 -13.45
CA ILE A 372 -2.25 -39.14 -12.90
C ILE A 372 -1.17 -38.28 -12.25
N LEU A 373 -1.03 -38.40 -10.94
CA LEU A 373 0.07 -37.81 -10.18
C LEU A 373 1.12 -38.90 -10.01
N LYS A 374 2.39 -38.63 -10.32
CA LYS A 374 3.43 -39.65 -10.29
C LYS A 374 4.79 -39.10 -9.95
N GLY A 375 5.71 -39.98 -9.60
CA GLY A 375 7.12 -39.66 -9.41
C GLY A 375 7.97 -40.90 -9.14
N SER A 376 9.20 -40.68 -8.72
CA SER A 376 10.12 -41.76 -8.36
C SER A 376 10.37 -41.82 -6.85
N PHE A 377 10.82 -42.97 -6.36
CA PHE A 377 11.27 -43.13 -4.97
C PHE A 377 12.43 -44.13 -4.84
N ASP A 378 13.17 -44.08 -3.73
CA ASP A 378 14.22 -45.05 -3.41
C ASP A 378 13.65 -46.20 -2.55
N PRO A 379 13.43 -47.40 -3.11
CA PRO A 379 12.79 -48.52 -2.40
C PRO A 379 13.68 -49.12 -1.30
N ARG A 380 14.96 -48.71 -1.20
CA ARG A 380 15.85 -49.16 -0.12
C ARG A 380 15.54 -48.47 1.22
N VAL A 381 14.94 -47.29 1.19
CA VAL A 381 14.65 -46.48 2.38
C VAL A 381 13.17 -46.16 2.56
N VAL A 382 12.38 -46.14 1.47
CA VAL A 382 10.94 -45.91 1.50
C VAL A 382 10.18 -47.24 1.54
N THR A 383 9.33 -47.41 2.55
CA THR A 383 8.42 -48.57 2.69
C THR A 383 6.98 -48.20 2.36
N ALA A 384 6.54 -46.98 2.69
CA ALA A 384 5.20 -46.49 2.35
C ALA A 384 5.23 -45.02 1.96
N MET A 385 4.23 -44.58 1.20
CA MET A 385 4.07 -43.19 0.80
C MET A 385 2.61 -42.78 0.98
N THR A 386 2.39 -41.52 1.34
CA THR A 386 1.06 -40.91 1.38
C THR A 386 1.08 -39.61 0.58
N LEU A 387 -0.02 -39.34 -0.09
CA LEU A 387 -0.25 -38.07 -0.77
C LEU A 387 -1.56 -37.50 -0.24
N MET A 388 -1.52 -36.27 0.27
CA MET A 388 -2.71 -35.60 0.81
C MET A 388 -2.88 -34.24 0.14
N ALA A 389 -4.06 -33.94 -0.37
CA ALA A 389 -4.42 -32.57 -0.75
C ALA A 389 -4.68 -31.76 0.52
N GLU A 390 -3.95 -30.65 0.65
CA GLU A 390 -4.15 -29.61 1.66
C GLU A 390 -4.13 -30.15 3.11
N ASP A 391 -3.36 -31.22 3.33
CA ASP A 391 -3.32 -32.02 4.56
C ASP A 391 -4.69 -32.53 5.06
N ARG A 392 -5.70 -32.55 4.19
CA ARG A 392 -7.08 -32.94 4.52
C ARG A 392 -7.56 -34.17 3.78
N TYR A 393 -7.32 -34.25 2.48
CA TYR A 393 -7.90 -35.29 1.63
C TYR A 393 -6.80 -36.23 1.15
N GLY A 394 -6.76 -37.45 1.69
CA GLY A 394 -5.80 -38.47 1.29
C GLY A 394 -6.11 -39.09 -0.08
N PHE A 395 -5.07 -39.47 -0.81
CA PHE A 395 -5.18 -40.24 -2.04
C PHE A 395 -4.51 -41.61 -1.91
N ASP A 396 -5.02 -42.58 -2.67
CA ASP A 396 -4.45 -43.92 -2.75
C ASP A 396 -3.18 -43.93 -3.60
N VAL A 397 -2.03 -44.08 -2.93
CA VAL A 397 -0.72 -44.15 -3.57
C VAL A 397 -0.38 -45.60 -3.92
N VAL A 398 -0.11 -45.86 -5.19
CA VAL A 398 0.36 -47.16 -5.69
C VAL A 398 1.88 -47.10 -5.86
N LEU A 399 2.59 -48.04 -5.23
CA LEU A 399 4.05 -48.17 -5.34
C LEU A 399 4.42 -49.30 -6.30
N ASN A 400 5.37 -49.02 -7.20
CA ASN A 400 6.03 -50.03 -8.01
C ASN A 400 7.53 -50.08 -7.63
N SER A 401 7.86 -50.99 -6.71
CA SER A 401 9.22 -51.14 -6.18
C SER A 401 10.25 -51.58 -7.23
N THR A 402 9.83 -52.30 -8.27
CA THR A 402 10.69 -52.73 -9.37
C THR A 402 11.03 -51.56 -10.29
N ALA A 403 10.03 -50.78 -10.68
CA ALA A 403 10.20 -49.59 -11.52
C ALA A 403 10.72 -48.37 -10.74
N LYS A 404 10.73 -48.43 -9.41
CA LYS A 404 11.10 -47.32 -8.51
C LYS A 404 10.19 -46.10 -8.67
N THR A 405 8.91 -46.32 -8.96
CA THR A 405 7.92 -45.27 -9.24
C THR A 405 6.71 -45.38 -8.34
N TRP A 406 6.11 -44.24 -8.03
CA TRP A 406 4.81 -44.16 -7.36
C TRP A 406 3.82 -43.42 -8.25
N GLU A 407 2.54 -43.75 -8.12
CA GLU A 407 1.46 -43.06 -8.81
C GLU A 407 0.18 -42.97 -7.97
N VAL A 408 -0.63 -41.96 -8.26
CA VAL A 408 -2.01 -41.80 -7.81
C VAL A 408 -2.85 -41.56 -9.06
N LYS A 409 -3.89 -42.37 -9.25
CA LYS A 409 -4.84 -42.24 -10.35
C LYS A 409 -6.15 -41.66 -9.82
N LEU A 410 -6.48 -40.46 -10.27
CA LEU A 410 -7.74 -39.79 -9.98
C LEU A 410 -8.64 -39.93 -11.19
N GLU A 411 -9.45 -41.00 -11.26
CA GLU A 411 -10.30 -41.29 -12.42
C GLU A 411 -11.30 -40.16 -12.74
N LYS A 412 -11.78 -39.45 -11.71
CA LYS A 412 -12.66 -38.29 -11.87
C LYS A 412 -11.93 -36.96 -11.82
N GLY A 413 -10.61 -36.94 -11.58
CA GLY A 413 -9.87 -35.71 -11.36
C GLY A 413 -10.25 -34.97 -10.08
N PHE A 414 -9.95 -33.67 -10.06
CA PHE A 414 -10.32 -32.75 -8.98
C PHE A 414 -11.65 -32.06 -9.31
N SER A 415 -12.55 -31.90 -8.34
CA SER A 415 -13.92 -31.39 -8.58
C SER A 415 -14.06 -29.87 -8.51
N GLU A 416 -13.10 -29.17 -7.92
CA GLU A 416 -13.18 -27.74 -7.67
C GLU A 416 -11.95 -27.01 -8.19
N ALA A 417 -12.19 -25.88 -8.86
CA ALA A 417 -11.10 -25.03 -9.33
C ALA A 417 -10.40 -24.31 -8.16
N GLY A 418 -9.14 -23.96 -8.39
CA GLY A 418 -8.32 -23.16 -7.49
C GLY A 418 -6.90 -23.69 -7.36
N TYR A 419 -6.08 -22.93 -6.64
CA TYR A 419 -4.79 -23.41 -6.20
C TYR A 419 -5.00 -24.51 -5.15
N ARG A 420 -4.23 -25.59 -5.28
CA ARG A 420 -4.17 -26.71 -4.36
C ARG A 420 -2.70 -26.99 -4.07
N TRP A 421 -2.39 -27.46 -2.88
CA TRP A 421 -1.08 -28.01 -2.59
C TRP A 421 -1.27 -29.42 -2.08
N LEU A 422 -0.42 -30.32 -2.53
CA LEU A 422 -0.43 -31.72 -2.14
C LEU A 422 0.82 -31.97 -1.32
N ARG A 423 0.69 -32.65 -0.19
CA ARG A 423 1.82 -33.08 0.60
C ARG A 423 2.11 -34.54 0.30
N LEU A 424 3.26 -34.77 -0.32
CA LEU A 424 3.81 -36.10 -0.51
C LEU A 424 4.70 -36.43 0.68
N LYS A 425 4.37 -37.49 1.41
CA LYS A 425 5.16 -38.00 2.53
C LYS A 425 5.65 -39.42 2.24
N ALA A 426 6.87 -39.73 2.66
CA ALA A 426 7.43 -41.07 2.58
C ALA A 426 7.86 -41.56 3.97
N THR A 427 7.57 -42.81 4.30
CA THR A 427 7.94 -43.41 5.58
C THR A 427 8.79 -44.66 5.39
N ASN A 428 9.65 -44.95 6.34
CA ASN A 428 10.43 -46.19 6.38
C ASN A 428 9.64 -47.34 7.03
N SER A 429 10.29 -48.50 7.24
CA SER A 429 9.68 -49.70 7.81
C SER A 429 9.24 -49.56 9.27
N LYS A 430 9.78 -48.56 9.99
CA LYS A 430 9.38 -48.20 11.36
C LYS A 430 8.23 -47.19 11.40
N LYS A 431 7.67 -46.81 10.24
CA LYS A 431 6.66 -45.75 10.06
C LYS A 431 7.16 -44.34 10.40
N GLU A 432 8.47 -44.13 10.44
CA GLU A 432 9.07 -42.81 10.64
C GLU A 432 9.02 -42.02 9.33
N LEU A 433 8.76 -40.71 9.39
CA LEU A 433 8.67 -39.86 8.21
C LEU A 433 10.09 -39.51 7.73
N ILE A 434 10.44 -39.90 6.50
CA ILE A 434 11.80 -39.72 5.95
C ILE A 434 11.87 -38.70 4.81
N ALA A 435 10.72 -38.31 4.25
CA ALA A 435 10.61 -37.22 3.29
C ALA A 435 9.23 -36.57 3.35
N SER A 436 9.17 -35.25 3.19
CA SER A 436 7.94 -34.49 2.99
C SER A 436 8.19 -33.44 1.92
N GLN A 437 7.45 -33.50 0.81
CA GLN A 437 7.53 -32.56 -0.30
C GLN A 437 6.15 -31.91 -0.51
N VAL A 438 6.12 -30.60 -0.73
CA VAL A 438 4.89 -29.90 -1.13
C VAL A 438 4.85 -29.77 -2.65
N ILE A 439 3.82 -30.34 -3.25
CA ILE A 439 3.53 -30.27 -4.68
C ILE A 439 2.45 -29.24 -4.90
N ASN A 440 2.80 -28.13 -5.53
CA ASN A 440 1.83 -27.09 -5.85
C ASN A 440 1.10 -27.42 -7.16
N LEU A 441 -0.21 -27.54 -7.09
CA LEU A 441 -1.10 -27.93 -8.17
C LEU A 441 -2.14 -26.83 -8.40
N THR A 442 -2.46 -26.49 -9.64
CA THR A 442 -3.66 -25.69 -9.90
C THR A 442 -4.71 -26.59 -10.54
N VAL A 443 -5.90 -26.61 -9.95
CA VAL A 443 -7.06 -27.22 -10.55
C VAL A 443 -7.79 -26.12 -11.30
N SER A 444 -7.85 -26.19 -12.62
CA SER A 444 -8.44 -25.13 -13.42
C SER A 444 -9.78 -25.59 -13.99
N SER A 445 -10.84 -24.78 -13.88
CA SER A 445 -12.14 -25.08 -14.51
C SER A 445 -12.07 -25.09 -16.05
N SER A 446 -11.01 -24.50 -16.58
CA SER A 446 -10.58 -24.54 -17.97
C SER A 446 -9.06 -24.40 -17.91
N PRO A 447 -8.26 -25.12 -18.73
CA PRO A 447 -6.81 -24.94 -18.70
C PRO A 447 -6.51 -23.45 -18.83
N LEU A 448 -5.55 -22.93 -18.07
CA LEU A 448 -5.01 -21.58 -18.33
C LEU A 448 -4.66 -21.42 -19.83
N THR A 449 -4.38 -22.56 -20.48
CA THR A 449 -4.13 -22.82 -21.90
C THR A 449 -5.25 -23.62 -22.60
N VAL A 450 -6.51 -23.17 -22.62
CA VAL A 450 -7.44 -23.70 -23.65
C VAL A 450 -6.86 -23.38 -25.03
N GLY A 451 -6.57 -24.43 -25.81
CA GLY A 451 -6.11 -24.37 -27.20
C GLY A 451 -4.63 -24.04 -27.41
N GLU A 452 -4.05 -23.10 -26.65
CA GLU A 452 -2.73 -22.53 -26.92
C GLU A 452 -1.89 -22.32 -25.64
N GLY A 453 -0.61 -22.72 -25.68
CA GLY A 453 0.32 -22.61 -24.55
C GLY A 453 0.84 -21.19 -24.30
N LEU A 454 1.18 -20.88 -23.05
CA LEU A 454 1.82 -19.60 -22.70
C LEU A 454 3.29 -19.61 -23.10
N THR A 455 3.72 -18.56 -23.80
CA THR A 455 5.10 -18.37 -24.23
C THR A 455 5.62 -17.03 -23.70
N LEU A 456 6.71 -17.08 -22.95
CA LEU A 456 7.47 -15.91 -22.55
C LEU A 456 8.60 -15.68 -23.54
N ARG A 457 8.64 -14.53 -24.19
CA ARG A 457 9.77 -14.08 -25.00
C ARG A 457 10.54 -13.02 -24.24
N ILE A 458 11.86 -13.14 -24.18
CA ILE A 458 12.75 -12.11 -23.65
C ILE A 458 12.96 -11.06 -24.74
N THR A 459 12.52 -9.83 -24.50
CA THR A 459 12.60 -8.73 -25.48
C THR A 459 13.89 -7.91 -25.31
N ASN A 460 14.41 -7.81 -24.09
CA ASN A 460 15.68 -7.17 -23.75
C ASN A 460 16.46 -8.04 -22.77
N ASP A 461 17.79 -7.92 -22.77
CA ASP A 461 18.64 -8.60 -21.78
C ASP A 461 18.13 -8.30 -20.36
N THR A 462 17.98 -9.33 -19.55
CA THR A 462 17.30 -9.22 -18.26
C THR A 462 17.85 -10.23 -17.25
N LEU A 463 17.34 -10.16 -16.03
CA LEU A 463 17.67 -11.09 -14.95
C LEU A 463 16.44 -11.89 -14.57
N PHE A 464 16.62 -13.21 -14.46
CA PHE A 464 15.67 -14.09 -13.78
C PHE A 464 16.09 -14.20 -12.31
N LYS A 465 15.16 -13.90 -11.40
CA LYS A 465 15.47 -13.68 -9.98
C LYS A 465 14.62 -14.56 -9.07
N VAL A 466 15.13 -14.89 -7.88
CA VAL A 466 14.34 -15.58 -6.83
C VAL A 466 13.25 -14.70 -6.21
N ALA A 467 13.40 -13.37 -6.31
CA ALA A 467 12.48 -12.38 -5.74
C ALA A 467 12.39 -11.13 -6.64
N PRO A 468 11.30 -10.35 -6.59
CA PRO A 468 11.13 -9.12 -7.38
C PRO A 468 11.90 -7.92 -6.80
N PHE A 469 12.95 -8.16 -6.00
CA PHE A 469 13.78 -7.11 -5.43
C PHE A 469 14.69 -6.48 -6.49
N ASP A 470 15.24 -5.32 -6.17
CA ASP A 470 16.31 -4.72 -6.98
C ASP A 470 17.41 -5.76 -7.21
N SER A 471 17.76 -5.97 -8.48
CA SER A 471 18.82 -6.88 -8.92
C SER A 471 20.16 -6.62 -8.22
N ALA A 472 20.40 -5.37 -7.80
CA ALA A 472 21.59 -4.97 -7.07
C ALA A 472 21.61 -5.52 -5.64
N SER A 473 20.47 -5.82 -5.02
CA SER A 473 20.35 -6.39 -3.67
C SER A 473 20.51 -7.91 -3.60
N LEU A 474 20.44 -8.59 -4.76
CA LEU A 474 20.54 -10.04 -4.87
C LEU A 474 21.98 -10.48 -5.16
N ASN A 475 22.44 -11.54 -4.50
CA ASN A 475 23.73 -12.17 -4.77
C ASN A 475 23.67 -13.07 -6.03
N GLN A 476 24.79 -13.68 -6.42
CA GLN A 476 24.89 -14.49 -7.65
C GLN A 476 24.08 -15.79 -7.63
N LEU A 477 23.69 -16.30 -6.45
CA LEU A 477 22.78 -17.45 -6.32
C LEU A 477 21.31 -17.07 -6.48
N GLN A 478 21.01 -15.77 -6.35
CA GLN A 478 19.64 -15.24 -6.31
C GLN A 478 19.21 -14.59 -7.63
N LYS A 479 20.11 -14.50 -8.62
CA LYS A 479 19.82 -13.99 -9.97
C LYS A 479 20.63 -14.71 -11.05
N VAL A 480 20.11 -14.73 -12.27
CA VAL A 480 20.82 -15.20 -13.46
C VAL A 480 20.50 -14.34 -14.67
N ALA A 481 21.53 -14.00 -15.45
CA ALA A 481 21.38 -13.23 -16.68
C ALA A 481 20.74 -14.07 -17.78
N ILE A 482 19.78 -13.48 -18.48
CA ILE A 482 19.04 -14.08 -19.58
C ILE A 482 19.09 -13.12 -20.76
N ALA A 483 19.69 -13.59 -21.86
CA ALA A 483 19.85 -12.81 -23.07
C ALA A 483 18.51 -12.63 -23.79
N SER A 484 18.38 -11.49 -24.48
CA SER A 484 17.28 -11.17 -25.39
C SER A 484 17.12 -12.23 -26.49
N GLY A 485 15.87 -12.39 -26.95
CA GLY A 485 15.51 -13.35 -27.99
C GLY A 485 15.16 -14.76 -27.49
N GLN A 486 15.52 -15.11 -26.25
CA GLN A 486 15.16 -16.40 -25.67
C GLN A 486 13.64 -16.55 -25.48
N LYS A 487 13.17 -17.80 -25.55
CA LYS A 487 11.75 -18.15 -25.34
C LYS A 487 11.62 -19.26 -24.31
N PHE A 488 10.67 -19.10 -23.40
CA PHE A 488 10.36 -20.07 -22.36
C PHE A 488 8.89 -20.46 -22.40
N LYS A 489 8.62 -21.75 -22.21
CA LYS A 489 7.26 -22.23 -21.93
C LYS A 489 6.92 -21.88 -20.49
N VAL A 490 5.81 -21.17 -20.32
CA VAL A 490 5.32 -20.75 -19.00
C VAL A 490 4.15 -21.65 -18.62
N LEU A 491 4.22 -22.20 -17.41
CA LEU A 491 3.15 -22.98 -16.82
C LEU A 491 2.17 -22.06 -16.08
N LYS A 492 2.71 -21.09 -15.33
CA LYS A 492 1.92 -20.10 -14.58
C LYS A 492 2.60 -18.75 -14.57
N TYR A 493 1.82 -17.70 -14.42
CA TYR A 493 2.33 -16.36 -14.25
C TYR A 493 1.47 -15.57 -13.26
N GLY A 494 2.05 -14.49 -12.76
CA GLY A 494 1.34 -13.40 -12.14
C GLY A 494 2.17 -12.13 -12.29
N TRP A 495 1.66 -11.03 -11.77
CA TRP A 495 2.33 -9.75 -11.83
C TRP A 495 2.38 -9.12 -10.45
N VAL A 496 3.53 -8.60 -10.06
CA VAL A 496 3.79 -7.96 -8.76
C VAL A 496 4.98 -7.03 -8.88
N ASP A 497 4.88 -5.81 -8.35
CA ASP A 497 5.96 -4.82 -8.27
C ASP A 497 6.75 -4.63 -9.58
N GLY A 498 6.04 -4.52 -10.72
CA GLY A 498 6.66 -4.35 -12.04
C GLY A 498 7.36 -5.61 -12.58
N HIS A 499 7.19 -6.76 -11.93
CA HIS A 499 7.78 -8.04 -12.32
C HIS A 499 6.71 -9.05 -12.71
N LEU A 500 7.00 -9.80 -13.77
CA LEU A 500 6.27 -11.00 -14.10
C LEU A 500 6.85 -12.16 -13.28
N LYS A 501 6.09 -12.64 -12.30
CA LYS A 501 6.43 -13.87 -11.58
C LYS A 501 5.97 -15.05 -12.41
N VAL A 502 6.85 -16.00 -12.66
CA VAL A 502 6.59 -17.12 -13.56
C VAL A 502 6.98 -18.44 -12.94
N LEU A 503 6.22 -19.48 -13.28
CA LEU A 503 6.61 -20.86 -13.17
C LEU A 503 6.91 -21.36 -14.58
N LEU A 504 8.17 -21.66 -14.85
CA LEU A 504 8.66 -22.16 -16.13
C LEU A 504 8.53 -23.68 -16.21
N ASN A 505 8.42 -24.19 -17.43
CA ASN A 505 8.42 -25.63 -17.66
C ASN A 505 9.77 -26.30 -17.33
N ASN A 506 10.88 -25.58 -17.57
CA ASN A 506 12.23 -26.07 -17.32
C ASN A 506 12.96 -25.13 -16.36
N ALA A 507 13.82 -25.69 -15.51
CA ALA A 507 14.60 -24.93 -14.55
C ALA A 507 15.69 -24.09 -15.25
N ILE A 508 15.96 -22.91 -14.69
CA ILE A 508 17.11 -22.07 -15.04
C ILE A 508 18.02 -22.01 -13.82
N SER A 509 19.21 -22.62 -13.90
CA SER A 509 20.19 -22.58 -12.82
C SER A 509 20.72 -21.16 -12.60
N PRO A 510 20.99 -20.72 -11.35
CA PRO A 510 20.80 -21.42 -10.08
C PRO A 510 19.38 -21.28 -9.47
N ILE A 511 18.49 -20.52 -10.13
CA ILE A 511 17.18 -20.09 -9.59
C ILE A 511 16.16 -21.23 -9.52
N GLY A 512 16.13 -22.10 -10.53
CA GLY A 512 15.15 -23.17 -10.65
C GLY A 512 14.01 -22.84 -11.63
N THR A 513 12.83 -23.44 -11.41
CA THR A 513 11.66 -23.28 -12.30
C THR A 513 10.80 -22.08 -11.95
N PHE A 514 10.92 -21.53 -10.75
CA PHE A 514 10.11 -20.42 -10.26
C PHE A 514 10.97 -19.18 -10.05
N GLY A 515 10.50 -18.03 -10.51
CA GLY A 515 11.21 -16.77 -10.31
C GLY A 515 10.52 -15.60 -10.99
N TYR A 516 11.25 -14.49 -11.10
CA TYR A 516 10.72 -13.19 -11.48
C TYR A 516 11.54 -12.61 -12.64
N PHE A 517 10.86 -12.10 -13.65
CA PHE A 517 11.41 -11.28 -14.71
C PHE A 517 10.93 -9.85 -14.58
N PHE A 518 11.76 -8.87 -14.92
CA PHE A 518 11.29 -7.49 -15.04
C PHE A 518 10.35 -7.38 -16.24
N GLN A 519 9.12 -6.89 -16.01
CA GLN A 519 8.02 -7.04 -16.96
C GLN A 519 8.29 -6.36 -18.31
N SER A 520 8.90 -5.17 -18.33
CA SER A 520 9.17 -4.44 -19.58
C SER A 520 10.23 -5.09 -20.47
N HIS A 521 11.00 -6.05 -19.93
CA HIS A 521 12.02 -6.80 -20.68
C HIS A 521 11.51 -8.13 -21.22
N VAL A 522 10.23 -8.44 -21.00
CA VAL A 522 9.63 -9.70 -21.41
C VAL A 522 8.26 -9.49 -22.01
N GLN A 523 7.85 -10.40 -22.88
CA GLN A 523 6.53 -10.43 -23.49
C GLN A 523 5.90 -11.79 -23.23
N LEU A 524 4.79 -11.82 -22.50
CA LEU A 524 4.01 -13.04 -22.30
C LEU A 524 2.88 -13.08 -23.32
N SER A 525 2.76 -14.17 -24.06
CA SER A 525 1.66 -14.40 -25.00
C SER A 525 0.93 -15.71 -24.71
N LYS A 526 -0.36 -15.73 -25.04
CA LYS A 526 -1.18 -16.93 -25.15
C LYS A 526 -1.52 -17.11 -26.63
N GLY A 527 -0.85 -18.08 -27.26
CA GLY A 527 -0.86 -18.19 -28.72
C GLY A 527 -0.43 -16.89 -29.40
N SER A 528 -1.33 -16.29 -30.18
CA SER A 528 -1.09 -15.01 -30.86
C SER A 528 -1.43 -13.78 -30.00
N GLU A 529 -2.19 -13.93 -28.92
CA GLU A 529 -2.60 -12.82 -28.04
C GLU A 529 -1.44 -12.43 -27.10
N VAL A 530 -1.10 -11.12 -27.07
CA VAL A 530 -0.10 -10.57 -26.14
C VAL A 530 -0.77 -10.02 -24.90
N LEU A 531 -0.37 -10.54 -23.73
CA LEU A 531 -0.90 -10.11 -22.44
C LEU A 531 -0.25 -8.80 -21.99
N GLN A 532 -1.05 -7.90 -21.44
CA GLN A 532 -0.67 -6.57 -20.97
C GLN A 532 -0.71 -6.50 -19.44
N PHE A 533 0.23 -5.80 -18.81
CA PHE A 533 0.29 -5.76 -17.33
C PHE A 533 0.29 -4.34 -16.78
N GLU A 534 0.55 -3.35 -17.63
CA GLU A 534 0.49 -1.94 -17.30
C GLU A 534 -0.61 -1.28 -18.11
N ILE A 535 -1.27 -0.30 -17.53
CA ILE A 535 -2.38 0.37 -18.19
C ILE A 535 -1.91 1.19 -19.41
N ASP A 536 -0.72 1.76 -19.33
CA ASP A 536 -0.12 2.57 -20.39
C ASP A 536 0.29 1.75 -21.63
N SER A 537 0.40 0.41 -21.48
CA SER A 537 0.70 -0.48 -22.61
C SER A 537 -0.56 -0.91 -23.37
N VAL A 538 -1.75 -0.55 -22.88
CA VAL A 538 -3.03 -0.85 -23.52
C VAL A 538 -3.30 0.15 -24.63
N ARG A 539 -3.42 -0.33 -25.87
CA ARG A 539 -3.76 0.51 -27.02
C ARG A 539 -5.23 0.91 -26.99
N ASP A 540 -5.52 2.14 -27.41
CA ASP A 540 -6.88 2.60 -27.66
C ASP A 540 -7.57 1.76 -28.74
N THR A 541 -8.91 1.78 -28.73
CA THR A 541 -9.77 1.06 -29.66
C THR A 541 -10.73 1.99 -30.38
N ASP A 542 -11.04 1.68 -31.64
CA ASP A 542 -11.99 2.46 -32.47
C ASP A 542 -13.47 2.24 -32.08
N VAL A 543 -13.75 1.41 -31.07
CA VAL A 543 -15.12 1.04 -30.71
C VAL A 543 -15.75 2.04 -29.74
N ASN A 544 -15.31 2.04 -28.48
CA ASN A 544 -15.81 2.97 -27.46
C ASN A 544 -14.87 3.04 -26.25
N ALA A 545 -14.45 1.89 -25.72
CA ALA A 545 -13.45 1.82 -24.65
C ALA A 545 -12.74 0.45 -24.69
N GLN A 546 -11.56 0.37 -24.09
CA GLN A 546 -10.80 -0.87 -23.91
C GLN A 546 -10.88 -1.29 -22.43
N MET A 547 -11.02 -2.58 -22.17
CA MET A 547 -10.97 -3.15 -20.82
C MET A 547 -9.67 -3.94 -20.65
N LEU A 548 -8.92 -3.69 -19.58
CA LEU A 548 -7.77 -4.49 -19.14
C LEU A 548 -8.16 -5.31 -17.91
N VAL A 549 -7.83 -6.61 -17.91
CA VAL A 549 -8.00 -7.48 -16.75
C VAL A 549 -6.75 -7.39 -15.88
N ILE A 550 -6.84 -6.76 -14.71
CA ILE A 550 -5.70 -6.56 -13.79
C ILE A 550 -5.61 -7.65 -12.70
N LYS A 551 -6.59 -8.57 -12.67
CA LYS A 551 -6.59 -9.77 -11.84
C LYS A 551 -7.44 -10.83 -12.52
N THR A 552 -6.94 -12.05 -12.65
CA THR A 552 -7.71 -13.17 -13.21
C THR A 552 -9.06 -13.26 -12.50
N THR A 553 -10.14 -13.19 -13.28
CA THR A 553 -11.51 -12.99 -12.79
C THR A 553 -12.50 -13.72 -13.69
N LYS A 554 -13.79 -13.62 -13.39
CA LYS A 554 -14.87 -14.10 -14.26
C LYS A 554 -15.72 -12.94 -14.76
N ILE A 555 -16.14 -13.01 -16.02
CA ILE A 555 -17.33 -12.31 -16.50
C ILE A 555 -18.56 -13.17 -16.21
N LYS A 556 -19.60 -12.56 -15.66
CA LYS A 556 -20.76 -13.27 -15.10
C LYS A 556 -22.05 -12.82 -15.73
N ALA A 557 -23.04 -13.70 -15.86
CA ALA A 557 -24.37 -13.33 -16.35
C ALA A 557 -25.12 -12.43 -15.36
N LYS A 558 -24.80 -12.52 -14.06
CA LYS A 558 -25.39 -11.72 -12.97
C LYS A 558 -24.30 -11.24 -11.99
N PRO A 559 -24.50 -10.11 -11.29
CA PRO A 559 -23.54 -9.56 -10.33
C PRO A 559 -23.62 -10.25 -8.94
N ILE A 560 -23.71 -11.58 -8.90
CA ILE A 560 -23.75 -12.39 -7.66
C ILE A 560 -22.45 -13.20 -7.49
N ASP A 561 -22.31 -13.96 -6.40
CA ASP A 561 -21.14 -14.84 -6.23
C ASP A 561 -21.07 -15.87 -7.38
N SER A 562 -19.84 -16.18 -7.81
CA SER A 562 -19.63 -17.16 -8.88
C SER A 562 -19.94 -18.59 -8.45
N SER A 563 -19.99 -18.89 -7.14
CA SER A 563 -20.44 -20.19 -6.62
C SER A 563 -21.90 -20.48 -6.94
N ASP A 564 -22.69 -19.42 -7.12
CA ASP A 564 -24.15 -19.51 -7.29
C ASP A 564 -24.57 -19.51 -8.77
N LEU A 565 -23.60 -19.54 -9.68
CA LEU A 565 -23.79 -19.52 -11.13
C LEU A 565 -23.48 -20.89 -11.72
N SER A 566 -24.29 -21.33 -12.69
CA SER A 566 -23.98 -22.52 -13.48
C SER A 566 -22.75 -22.28 -14.37
N PRO A 567 -22.03 -23.33 -14.81
CA PRO A 567 -20.78 -23.19 -15.57
C PRO A 567 -20.90 -22.36 -16.86
N ASP A 568 -22.06 -22.35 -17.51
CA ASP A 568 -22.39 -21.57 -18.72
C ASP A 568 -22.76 -20.10 -18.42
N GLN A 569 -23.01 -19.74 -17.15
CA GLN A 569 -23.34 -18.39 -16.72
C GLN A 569 -22.11 -17.56 -16.34
N SER A 570 -20.91 -18.07 -16.56
CA SER A 570 -19.67 -17.31 -16.38
C SER A 570 -18.57 -17.78 -17.32
N ALA A 571 -17.65 -16.89 -17.66
CA ALA A 571 -16.42 -17.25 -18.36
C ALA A 571 -15.21 -16.63 -17.68
N LEU A 572 -14.06 -17.31 -17.78
CA LEU A 572 -12.80 -16.86 -17.19
C LEU A 572 -12.17 -15.77 -18.06
N LEU A 573 -11.70 -14.71 -17.42
CA LEU A 573 -10.87 -13.66 -18.00
C LEU A 573 -9.51 -13.70 -17.29
N LEU A 574 -8.43 -13.87 -18.03
CA LEU A 574 -7.07 -14.00 -17.48
C LEU A 574 -6.43 -12.63 -17.23
N LEU A 575 -5.58 -12.57 -16.20
CA LEU A 575 -4.72 -11.42 -15.94
C LEU A 575 -3.99 -10.99 -17.21
N GLY A 576 -4.16 -9.74 -17.58
CA GLY A 576 -3.52 -9.09 -18.71
C GLY A 576 -4.19 -9.28 -20.06
N GLN A 577 -5.33 -9.97 -20.13
CA GLN A 577 -6.15 -9.93 -21.33
C GLN A 577 -6.79 -8.55 -21.49
N THR A 578 -6.98 -8.16 -22.75
CA THR A 578 -7.67 -6.91 -23.09
C THR A 578 -8.86 -7.17 -23.98
N TYR A 579 -9.95 -6.44 -23.76
CA TYR A 579 -11.19 -6.59 -24.51
C TYR A 579 -11.71 -5.23 -24.96
N PRO A 580 -11.95 -5.01 -26.26
CA PRO A 580 -12.72 -3.86 -26.70
C PRO A 580 -14.16 -3.96 -26.18
N ILE A 581 -14.68 -2.86 -25.65
CA ILE A 581 -16.04 -2.77 -25.13
C ILE A 581 -16.84 -1.71 -25.88
N LYS A 582 -18.10 -2.04 -26.18
CA LYS A 582 -19.11 -1.16 -26.79
C LYS A 582 -19.84 -0.31 -25.77
N GLY A 583 -19.85 -0.70 -24.50
CA GLY A 583 -20.48 0.06 -23.43
C GLY A 583 -20.27 -0.54 -22.05
N TYR A 584 -20.55 0.26 -21.02
CA TYR A 584 -20.41 -0.16 -19.63
C TYR A 584 -21.47 0.51 -18.73
N ALA A 585 -21.72 -0.04 -17.55
CA ALA A 585 -22.47 0.60 -16.47
C ALA A 585 -21.86 0.21 -15.11
N SER A 586 -21.77 1.15 -14.17
CA SER A 586 -21.31 0.87 -12.81
C SER A 586 -22.52 0.52 -11.95
N THR A 587 -22.61 -0.71 -11.47
CA THR A 587 -23.77 -1.17 -10.70
C THR A 587 -23.39 -2.31 -9.76
N GLN A 588 -23.89 -2.29 -8.52
CA GLN A 588 -23.74 -3.38 -7.55
C GLN A 588 -22.28 -3.87 -7.37
N GLY A 589 -21.30 -2.95 -7.33
CA GLY A 589 -19.88 -3.31 -7.24
C GLY A 589 -19.33 -4.04 -8.48
N HIS A 590 -19.95 -3.88 -9.64
CA HIS A 590 -19.51 -4.49 -10.88
C HIS A 590 -19.58 -3.48 -12.02
N PHE A 591 -18.66 -3.59 -12.98
CA PHE A 591 -18.92 -3.09 -14.32
C PHE A 591 -19.79 -4.11 -15.04
N ARG A 592 -20.99 -3.71 -15.44
CA ARG A 592 -21.75 -4.38 -16.50
C ARG A 592 -21.14 -3.93 -17.81
N VAL A 593 -20.58 -4.82 -18.62
CA VAL A 593 -19.96 -4.48 -19.91
C VAL A 593 -20.69 -5.12 -21.08
N THR A 594 -20.63 -4.48 -22.25
CA THR A 594 -20.88 -5.10 -23.55
C THR A 594 -19.54 -5.17 -24.29
N LEU A 595 -19.02 -6.37 -24.47
CA LEU A 595 -17.81 -6.64 -25.24
C LEU A 595 -18.09 -6.49 -26.75
N ALA A 596 -17.07 -6.07 -27.50
CA ALA A 596 -17.15 -5.99 -28.95
C ALA A 596 -17.33 -7.38 -29.58
N ASP A 597 -16.54 -8.34 -29.11
CA ASP A 597 -16.53 -9.75 -29.47
C ASP A 597 -17.08 -10.62 -28.35
N SER A 598 -17.62 -11.79 -28.72
CA SER A 598 -18.17 -12.73 -27.73
C SER A 598 -17.06 -13.55 -27.09
N VAL A 599 -17.17 -13.78 -25.78
CA VAL A 599 -16.39 -14.81 -25.09
C VAL A 599 -17.01 -16.16 -25.40
N GLU A 600 -16.16 -17.10 -25.82
CA GLU A 600 -16.58 -18.45 -26.19
C GLU A 600 -17.45 -19.08 -25.10
N LYS A 601 -18.58 -19.68 -25.49
CA LYS A 601 -19.56 -20.34 -24.61
C LYS A 601 -20.26 -19.46 -23.55
N PHE A 602 -20.07 -18.14 -23.59
CA PHE A 602 -20.73 -17.20 -22.67
C PHE A 602 -21.51 -16.09 -23.39
N GLY A 603 -20.91 -15.49 -24.43
CA GLY A 603 -21.47 -14.33 -25.13
C GLY A 603 -20.70 -13.04 -24.83
N ASN A 604 -21.30 -11.89 -25.12
CA ASN A 604 -20.61 -10.60 -25.10
C ASN A 604 -21.12 -9.61 -24.04
N VAL A 605 -22.01 -10.03 -23.13
CA VAL A 605 -22.59 -9.13 -22.12
C VAL A 605 -22.50 -9.79 -20.76
N GLY A 606 -21.94 -9.08 -19.78
CA GLY A 606 -21.86 -9.59 -18.43
C GLY A 606 -21.36 -8.59 -17.41
N TYR A 607 -21.17 -9.07 -16.19
CA TYR A 607 -20.77 -8.32 -15.01
C TYR A 607 -19.39 -8.77 -14.55
N ILE A 608 -18.50 -7.81 -14.30
CA ILE A 608 -17.13 -8.06 -13.82
C ILE A 608 -16.89 -7.22 -12.58
N TYR A 609 -16.31 -7.83 -11.55
CA TYR A 609 -16.00 -7.13 -10.31
C TYR A 609 -15.03 -5.97 -10.60
N TRP A 610 -15.39 -4.76 -10.16
CA TRP A 610 -14.74 -3.54 -10.64
C TRP A 610 -13.25 -3.47 -10.29
N GLN A 611 -12.81 -4.02 -9.15
CA GLN A 611 -11.40 -4.01 -8.75
C GLN A 611 -10.53 -5.00 -9.54
N HIS A 612 -11.12 -5.83 -10.40
CA HIS A 612 -10.38 -6.81 -11.20
C HIS A 612 -10.11 -6.32 -12.63
N VAL A 613 -10.67 -5.17 -13.02
CA VAL A 613 -10.52 -4.62 -14.36
C VAL A 613 -10.26 -3.11 -14.30
N ARG A 614 -9.65 -2.58 -15.35
CA ARG A 614 -9.62 -1.14 -15.63
C ARG A 614 -10.23 -0.89 -16.99
N LEU A 615 -10.94 0.22 -17.15
CA LEU A 615 -11.53 0.63 -18.42
C LEU A 615 -10.81 1.88 -18.91
N LEU A 616 -10.48 1.94 -20.21
CA LEU A 616 -9.80 3.07 -20.83
C LEU A 616 -10.62 3.59 -22.01
N ARG A 617 -10.64 4.91 -22.18
CA ARG A 617 -11.13 5.56 -23.39
C ARG A 617 -10.24 6.74 -23.71
N ASN A 618 -9.68 6.76 -24.93
CA ASN A 618 -8.82 7.83 -25.41
C ASN A 618 -7.63 8.09 -24.46
N GLY A 619 -6.97 7.02 -24.01
CA GLY A 619 -5.87 7.07 -23.05
C GLY A 619 -6.24 7.46 -21.62
N GLN A 620 -7.53 7.71 -21.31
CA GLN A 620 -7.99 8.06 -19.96
C GLN A 620 -8.72 6.91 -19.29
N GLU A 621 -8.39 6.63 -18.02
CA GLU A 621 -9.09 5.63 -17.21
C GLU A 621 -10.52 6.10 -16.89
N ILE A 622 -11.48 5.20 -17.07
CA ILE A 622 -12.87 5.38 -16.66
C ILE A 622 -13.00 4.77 -15.26
N PRO A 623 -13.17 5.59 -14.20
CA PRO A 623 -13.29 5.08 -12.85
C PRO A 623 -14.62 4.35 -12.63
N PHE A 624 -14.62 3.43 -11.67
CA PHE A 624 -15.87 2.89 -11.15
C PHE A 624 -16.56 3.95 -10.29
N ASP A 625 -17.72 4.40 -10.74
CA ASP A 625 -18.55 5.38 -10.03
C ASP A 625 -19.76 4.67 -9.39
N PRO A 626 -19.78 4.49 -8.05
CA PRO A 626 -20.92 3.87 -7.36
C PRO A 626 -22.19 4.71 -7.47
N ASP A 627 -22.07 6.02 -7.68
CA ASP A 627 -23.17 6.97 -7.84
C ASP A 627 -23.54 7.21 -9.30
N SER A 628 -23.02 6.39 -10.22
CA SER A 628 -23.30 6.54 -11.64
C SER A 628 -24.80 6.41 -11.93
N LEU A 629 -25.26 7.20 -12.90
CA LEU A 629 -26.63 7.15 -13.35
C LEU A 629 -26.84 5.90 -14.20
N THR A 630 -27.80 5.07 -13.80
CA THR A 630 -28.15 3.84 -14.52
C THR A 630 -29.64 3.77 -14.81
N MET A 631 -29.97 3.09 -15.90
CA MET A 631 -31.33 2.82 -16.33
C MET A 631 -31.49 1.32 -16.52
N THR A 632 -32.41 0.72 -15.77
CA THR A 632 -32.76 -0.69 -15.86
C THR A 632 -34.06 -0.86 -16.64
N ILE A 633 -34.09 -1.76 -17.62
CA ILE A 633 -35.29 -2.04 -18.41
C ILE A 633 -36.25 -2.94 -17.61
N GLY A 634 -37.36 -2.37 -17.14
CA GLY A 634 -38.39 -3.09 -16.36
C GLY A 634 -39.44 -3.77 -17.23
N GLN A 635 -39.66 -3.26 -18.44
CA GLN A 635 -40.53 -3.84 -19.46
C GLN A 635 -39.86 -3.72 -20.83
N THR A 636 -40.03 -4.74 -21.70
CA THR A 636 -39.49 -4.72 -23.06
C THR A 636 -39.91 -3.44 -23.77
N THR A 637 -38.93 -2.65 -24.21
CA THR A 637 -39.14 -1.32 -24.80
C THR A 637 -38.12 -1.06 -25.92
N VAL A 638 -38.25 0.08 -26.58
CA VAL A 638 -37.32 0.55 -27.61
C VAL A 638 -36.72 1.89 -27.23
N LEU A 639 -35.47 2.11 -27.61
CA LEU A 639 -34.88 3.45 -27.66
C LEU A 639 -35.27 4.08 -29.00
N LYS A 640 -35.83 5.30 -28.95
CA LYS A 640 -36.46 5.96 -30.09
C LYS A 640 -35.69 7.19 -30.54
N LYS A 641 -35.71 7.55 -31.83
CA LYS A 641 -35.13 8.82 -32.31
C LYS A 641 -36.02 10.03 -32.04
N ARG A 642 -37.33 9.83 -31.84
CA ARG A 642 -38.33 10.87 -31.58
C ARG A 642 -39.27 10.45 -30.44
N PRO A 643 -39.83 11.40 -29.65
CA PRO A 643 -40.70 11.12 -28.51
C PRO A 643 -42.15 10.82 -28.95
N ILE A 644 -42.33 9.89 -29.89
CA ILE A 644 -43.65 9.46 -30.37
C ILE A 644 -43.85 7.95 -30.12
N ASP A 645 -45.06 7.47 -30.38
CA ASP A 645 -45.39 6.04 -30.31
C ASP A 645 -44.45 5.22 -31.22
N ALA A 646 -43.92 4.12 -30.69
CA ALA A 646 -42.97 3.25 -31.38
C ALA A 646 -43.54 2.64 -32.67
N SER A 647 -44.87 2.46 -32.75
CA SER A 647 -45.59 1.97 -33.95
C SER A 647 -45.50 2.93 -35.14
N ARG A 648 -45.23 4.21 -34.89
CA ARG A 648 -45.14 5.27 -35.91
C ARG A 648 -43.70 5.55 -36.37
N LEU A 649 -42.72 4.84 -35.83
CA LEU A 649 -41.30 4.99 -36.16
C LEU A 649 -40.84 3.95 -37.18
N ALA A 650 -39.98 4.35 -38.10
CA ALA A 650 -39.29 3.42 -38.98
C ALA A 650 -38.34 2.51 -38.19
N ALA A 651 -37.99 1.35 -38.76
CA ALA A 651 -37.08 0.39 -38.11
C ALA A 651 -35.70 0.99 -37.79
N SER A 652 -35.19 1.91 -38.62
CA SER A 652 -33.93 2.63 -38.37
C SER A 652 -34.02 3.69 -37.26
N GLU A 653 -35.23 4.09 -36.87
CA GLU A 653 -35.49 5.09 -35.84
C GLU A 653 -35.75 4.49 -34.46
N ARG A 654 -35.66 3.16 -34.33
CA ARG A 654 -35.86 2.45 -33.07
C ARG A 654 -34.90 1.28 -32.91
N THR A 655 -34.49 0.99 -31.68
CA THR A 655 -33.72 -0.22 -31.36
C THR A 655 -34.22 -0.84 -30.07
N THR A 656 -34.32 -2.16 -30.03
CA THR A 656 -34.88 -2.90 -28.89
C THR A 656 -33.93 -2.89 -27.70
N LEU A 657 -34.45 -2.57 -26.52
CA LEU A 657 -33.73 -2.67 -25.25
C LEU A 657 -34.19 -3.96 -24.54
N PRO A 658 -33.30 -4.94 -24.29
CA PRO A 658 -33.67 -6.21 -23.68
C PRO A 658 -34.17 -6.03 -22.24
N LEU A 659 -35.21 -6.80 -21.88
CA LEU A 659 -35.75 -6.85 -20.52
C LEU A 659 -34.66 -7.17 -19.48
N GLY A 660 -34.67 -6.48 -18.35
CA GLY A 660 -33.71 -6.65 -17.25
C GLY A 660 -32.31 -6.10 -17.53
N ARG A 661 -32.04 -5.59 -18.74
CA ARG A 661 -30.74 -5.00 -19.08
C ARG A 661 -30.54 -3.72 -18.29
N VAL A 662 -29.36 -3.57 -17.67
CA VAL A 662 -28.89 -2.31 -17.08
C VAL A 662 -28.07 -1.56 -18.12
N TYR A 663 -28.34 -0.27 -18.32
CA TYR A 663 -27.55 0.64 -19.14
C TYR A 663 -26.98 1.77 -18.28
N GLY A 664 -25.74 2.18 -18.56
CA GLY A 664 -25.20 3.41 -18.01
C GLY A 664 -25.74 4.61 -18.79
N VAL A 665 -26.09 5.68 -18.07
CA VAL A 665 -26.65 6.90 -18.63
C VAL A 665 -25.70 8.05 -18.31
N ARG A 666 -25.20 8.73 -19.35
CA ARG A 666 -24.36 9.92 -19.18
C ARG A 666 -25.19 11.14 -18.79
N SER A 667 -26.33 11.31 -19.44
CA SER A 667 -27.27 12.40 -19.18
C SER A 667 -28.68 12.01 -19.59
N TYR A 668 -29.66 12.71 -19.03
CA TYR A 668 -31.05 12.60 -19.44
C TYR A 668 -31.73 13.97 -19.43
N ALA A 669 -32.82 14.10 -20.18
CA ALA A 669 -33.71 15.25 -20.21
C ALA A 669 -35.15 14.78 -20.42
N ILE A 670 -36.12 15.55 -19.92
CA ILE A 670 -37.53 15.29 -20.19
C ILE A 670 -37.96 16.09 -21.41
N ALA A 671 -38.72 15.46 -22.31
CA ALA A 671 -39.31 16.10 -23.47
C ALA A 671 -40.56 15.33 -23.93
N ASP A 672 -41.69 16.03 -24.06
CA ASP A 672 -42.97 15.49 -24.55
C ASP A 672 -43.35 14.14 -23.88
N ASN A 673 -43.36 14.11 -22.54
CA ASN A 673 -43.64 12.92 -21.70
C ASN A 673 -42.72 11.71 -21.93
N HIS A 674 -41.54 11.93 -22.51
CA HIS A 674 -40.49 10.93 -22.68
C HIS A 674 -39.22 11.35 -21.95
N ILE A 675 -38.36 10.38 -21.68
CA ILE A 675 -37.02 10.63 -21.17
C ILE A 675 -36.05 10.47 -22.33
N ARG A 676 -35.43 11.57 -22.76
CA ARG A 676 -34.27 11.53 -23.65
C ARG A 676 -33.06 11.11 -22.84
N VAL A 677 -32.35 10.07 -23.26
CA VAL A 677 -31.14 9.56 -22.62
C VAL A 677 -29.97 9.58 -23.58
N ALA A 678 -28.78 9.88 -23.06
CA ALA A 678 -27.50 9.60 -23.69
C ALA A 678 -26.81 8.46 -22.93
N LEU A 679 -26.63 7.32 -23.58
CA LEU A 679 -26.07 6.11 -22.96
C LEU A 679 -24.54 6.14 -22.97
N THR A 680 -23.93 5.36 -22.07
CA THR A 680 -22.50 5.02 -22.11
C THR A 680 -22.17 3.92 -23.13
N GLU A 681 -23.21 3.33 -23.74
CA GLU A 681 -23.14 2.22 -24.69
C GLU A 681 -23.53 2.67 -26.09
N GLU A 682 -22.72 2.30 -27.08
CA GLU A 682 -22.99 2.58 -28.49
C GLU A 682 -23.82 1.44 -29.09
N LEU A 683 -25.07 1.72 -29.48
CA LEU A 683 -25.97 0.72 -30.05
C LEU A 683 -25.78 0.62 -31.56
N ARG A 684 -25.48 -0.58 -32.05
CA ARG A 684 -25.18 -0.86 -33.46
C ARG A 684 -26.28 -0.30 -34.38
N GLY A 685 -25.88 0.57 -35.31
CA GLY A 685 -26.78 1.14 -36.32
C GLY A 685 -27.76 2.21 -35.79
N PHE A 686 -27.72 2.54 -34.50
CA PHE A 686 -28.61 3.53 -33.89
C PHE A 686 -27.85 4.69 -33.23
N GLY A 687 -26.70 4.42 -32.62
CA GLY A 687 -25.95 5.37 -31.81
C GLY A 687 -26.29 5.23 -30.31
N ASN A 688 -25.93 6.22 -29.50
CA ASN A 688 -26.10 6.17 -28.04
C ASN A 688 -27.19 7.08 -27.45
N THR A 689 -27.85 7.91 -28.27
CA THR A 689 -28.82 8.90 -27.79
C THR A 689 -30.22 8.66 -28.38
N GLY A 690 -31.25 8.69 -27.53
CA GLY A 690 -32.65 8.54 -27.94
C GLY A 690 -33.64 8.72 -26.80
N TYR A 691 -34.92 8.39 -27.02
CA TYR A 691 -36.03 8.56 -26.09
C TYR A 691 -36.55 7.22 -25.60
N VAL A 692 -36.82 7.12 -24.30
CA VAL A 692 -37.48 5.98 -23.65
C VAL A 692 -38.80 6.43 -23.00
N PHE A 693 -39.72 5.49 -22.84
CA PHE A 693 -40.97 5.73 -22.13
C PHE A 693 -40.75 5.54 -20.63
N PRO A 694 -41.12 6.52 -19.77
CA PRO A 694 -40.80 6.49 -18.33
C PRO A 694 -41.23 5.20 -17.62
N ASP A 695 -42.46 4.74 -17.84
CA ASP A 695 -43.04 3.60 -17.11
C ASP A 695 -42.31 2.27 -17.35
N PHE A 696 -41.52 2.17 -18.42
CA PHE A 696 -40.85 0.92 -18.81
C PHE A 696 -39.42 0.82 -18.27
N VAL A 697 -38.94 1.87 -17.60
CA VAL A 697 -37.56 1.99 -17.17
C VAL A 697 -37.47 2.43 -15.71
N LYS A 698 -36.45 1.92 -15.02
CA LYS A 698 -36.15 2.28 -13.64
C LYS A 698 -34.82 3.00 -13.58
N PHE A 699 -34.83 4.27 -13.18
CA PHE A 699 -33.61 5.05 -13.00
C PHE A 699 -33.05 4.89 -11.59
N GLN A 700 -31.73 4.77 -11.51
CA GLN A 700 -31.01 4.70 -10.25
C GLN A 700 -29.77 5.59 -10.25
N ARG A 701 -29.46 6.17 -9.08
CA ARG A 701 -28.23 6.88 -8.77
C ARG A 701 -27.73 6.42 -7.40
N GLY A 702 -26.51 5.93 -7.29
CA GLY A 702 -26.00 5.41 -6.01
C GLY A 702 -26.78 4.19 -5.49
N GLY A 703 -27.33 3.39 -6.41
CA GLY A 703 -28.26 2.30 -6.09
C GLY A 703 -29.68 2.74 -5.67
N LYS A 704 -29.90 4.02 -5.38
CA LYS A 704 -31.21 4.58 -5.01
C LYS A 704 -32.05 4.80 -6.25
N THR A 705 -33.29 4.30 -6.21
CA THR A 705 -34.26 4.55 -7.28
C THR A 705 -34.79 5.96 -7.17
N PHE A 706 -34.96 6.63 -8.30
CA PHE A 706 -35.66 7.90 -8.36
C PHE A 706 -36.50 7.98 -9.63
N ASP A 707 -37.54 8.80 -9.60
CA ASP A 707 -38.36 9.10 -10.75
C ASP A 707 -37.75 10.29 -11.50
N PRO A 708 -37.31 10.13 -12.76
CA PRO A 708 -36.82 11.25 -13.56
C PRO A 708 -37.94 12.22 -13.98
N LEU A 709 -39.22 11.87 -13.78
CA LEU A 709 -40.39 12.69 -14.12
C LEU A 709 -41.36 12.74 -12.91
N PRO A 710 -41.02 13.49 -11.84
CA PRO A 710 -41.74 13.43 -10.57
C PRO A 710 -43.18 13.97 -10.65
N ASP A 711 -44.12 13.31 -9.96
CA ASP A 711 -45.53 13.71 -9.82
C ASP A 711 -45.75 15.04 -9.08
N GLN A 712 -44.74 15.52 -8.34
CA GLN A 712 -44.81 16.77 -7.58
C GLN A 712 -43.43 17.43 -7.44
N ILE A 713 -43.42 18.76 -7.48
CA ILE A 713 -42.23 19.61 -7.28
C ILE A 713 -42.65 20.84 -6.50
N GLU A 714 -41.83 21.25 -5.55
CA GLU A 714 -41.92 22.56 -4.91
C GLU A 714 -40.51 23.13 -4.72
N LEU A 715 -40.22 24.22 -5.41
CA LEU A 715 -38.95 24.92 -5.37
C LEU A 715 -38.94 25.89 -4.18
N ASN A 716 -37.77 26.05 -3.55
CA ASN A 716 -37.62 26.92 -2.40
C ASN A 716 -37.42 28.40 -2.80
N VAL A 717 -38.35 28.92 -3.60
CA VAL A 717 -38.34 30.31 -4.07
C VAL A 717 -38.84 31.22 -2.95
N PRO A 718 -38.12 32.31 -2.62
CA PRO A 718 -38.57 33.27 -1.61
C PRO A 718 -39.86 33.95 -2.06
N TYR A 719 -40.66 34.39 -1.11
CA TYR A 719 -41.87 35.17 -1.36
C TYR A 719 -41.59 36.65 -1.12
N PHE A 720 -41.91 37.50 -2.11
CA PHE A 720 -41.93 38.96 -1.98
C PHE A 720 -43.36 39.45 -2.23
N SER A 721 -43.83 40.37 -1.39
CA SER A 721 -45.13 41.01 -1.57
C SER A 721 -44.94 42.33 -2.30
N GLN A 722 -45.63 42.53 -3.42
CA GLN A 722 -45.56 43.83 -4.10
C GLN A 722 -46.22 44.96 -3.28
N ARG A 723 -47.01 44.60 -2.26
CA ARG A 723 -47.64 45.55 -1.33
C ARG A 723 -46.63 46.22 -0.43
N ASP A 724 -45.48 45.59 -0.23
CA ASP A 724 -44.36 46.14 0.54
C ASP A 724 -43.55 47.14 -0.29
N ASN A 725 -43.79 47.24 -1.60
CA ASN A 725 -43.09 48.17 -2.47
C ASN A 725 -43.54 49.61 -2.15
N PRO A 726 -42.63 50.51 -1.73
CA PRO A 726 -42.97 51.87 -1.35
C PRO A 726 -43.46 52.73 -2.52
N ARG A 727 -43.25 52.29 -3.76
CA ARG A 727 -43.63 52.99 -5.00
C ARG A 727 -44.38 52.06 -5.93
N TYR A 728 -45.49 52.55 -6.47
CA TYR A 728 -46.27 51.84 -7.49
C TYR A 728 -46.69 50.42 -7.11
N SER A 729 -46.98 50.15 -5.83
CA SER A 729 -47.39 48.82 -5.35
C SER A 729 -48.58 48.22 -6.12
N TRP A 730 -49.42 49.06 -6.73
CA TRP A 730 -50.53 48.64 -7.60
C TRP A 730 -50.11 48.18 -9.01
N SER A 731 -48.82 48.28 -9.38
CA SER A 731 -48.32 48.04 -10.75
C SER A 731 -46.92 47.39 -10.80
N THR A 732 -46.50 46.71 -9.74
CA THR A 732 -45.15 46.13 -9.62
C THR A 732 -45.14 44.59 -9.56
N CYS A 733 -46.26 43.93 -9.88
CA CYS A 733 -46.37 42.46 -9.92
C CYS A 733 -45.26 41.80 -10.75
N ASN A 734 -44.91 42.39 -11.90
CA ASN A 734 -43.87 41.90 -12.81
C ASN A 734 -42.49 41.86 -12.17
N VAL A 735 -41.98 43.02 -11.76
CA VAL A 735 -40.64 43.15 -11.19
C VAL A 735 -40.51 42.41 -9.86
N THR A 736 -41.60 42.30 -9.10
CA THR A 736 -41.64 41.51 -7.86
C THR A 736 -41.56 40.01 -8.16
N SER A 737 -42.29 39.51 -9.16
CA SER A 737 -42.23 38.12 -9.59
C SER A 737 -40.87 37.74 -10.18
N ILE A 738 -40.27 38.62 -10.98
CA ILE A 738 -38.91 38.46 -11.51
C ILE A 738 -37.88 38.47 -10.37
N ALA A 739 -38.01 39.40 -9.41
CA ALA A 739 -37.12 39.47 -8.24
C ALA A 739 -37.12 38.16 -7.44
N MET A 740 -38.29 37.53 -7.23
CA MET A 740 -38.37 36.23 -6.57
C MET A 740 -37.54 35.15 -7.29
N VAL A 741 -37.61 35.09 -8.63
CA VAL A 741 -36.84 34.13 -9.44
C VAL A 741 -35.34 34.43 -9.41
N LEU A 742 -34.94 35.70 -9.60
CA LEU A 742 -33.53 36.07 -9.57
C LEU A 742 -32.92 35.87 -8.19
N TYR A 743 -33.67 36.15 -7.12
CA TYR A 743 -33.22 35.91 -5.75
C TYR A 743 -33.04 34.41 -5.46
N TYR A 744 -33.92 33.56 -5.99
CA TYR A 744 -33.77 32.11 -5.94
C TYR A 744 -32.48 31.64 -6.62
N TYR A 745 -32.08 32.26 -7.73
CA TYR A 745 -30.78 32.02 -8.36
C TYR A 745 -29.58 32.67 -7.65
N GLY A 746 -29.80 33.35 -6.52
CA GLY A 746 -28.74 33.91 -5.69
C GLY A 746 -28.50 35.41 -5.86
N LEU A 747 -29.22 36.10 -6.75
CA LEU A 747 -29.10 37.56 -6.89
C LEU A 747 -29.57 38.27 -5.61
N ARG A 748 -28.89 39.34 -5.22
CA ARG A 748 -29.23 40.20 -4.08
C ARG A 748 -29.17 41.66 -4.53
N SER A 749 -29.91 42.55 -3.87
CA SER A 749 -29.83 43.99 -4.15
C SER A 749 -28.41 44.50 -3.88
N GLN A 750 -27.91 45.34 -4.79
CA GLN A 750 -26.61 45.99 -4.68
C GLN A 750 -26.60 47.12 -3.63
N TYR A 751 -27.78 47.70 -3.35
CA TYR A 751 -27.94 48.86 -2.46
C TYR A 751 -28.46 48.49 -1.07
N GLY A 752 -28.57 47.19 -0.75
CA GLY A 752 -29.01 46.70 0.55
C GLY A 752 -30.51 46.85 0.85
N GLY A 753 -31.32 47.21 -0.16
CA GLY A 753 -32.78 47.32 -0.08
C GLY A 753 -33.51 46.12 -0.69
N GLN A 754 -34.81 46.28 -0.97
CA GLN A 754 -35.61 45.27 -1.68
C GLN A 754 -35.13 45.17 -3.13
N LEU A 755 -35.03 43.94 -3.65
CA LEU A 755 -34.50 43.70 -5.00
C LEU A 755 -35.47 44.25 -6.06
N GLU A 756 -36.75 44.03 -5.87
CA GLU A 756 -37.84 44.49 -6.73
C GLU A 756 -37.88 46.02 -6.89
N ASP A 757 -37.46 46.78 -5.88
CA ASP A 757 -37.35 48.26 -5.97
C ASP A 757 -36.16 48.69 -6.82
N GLU A 758 -35.04 47.97 -6.73
CA GLU A 758 -33.87 48.16 -7.59
C GLU A 758 -34.21 47.82 -9.04
N LEU A 759 -34.88 46.69 -9.28
CA LEU A 759 -35.34 46.28 -10.61
C LEU A 759 -36.34 47.28 -11.20
N LEU A 760 -37.26 47.80 -10.39
CA LEU A 760 -38.19 48.86 -10.80
C LEU A 760 -37.43 50.14 -11.20
N GLN A 761 -36.46 50.56 -10.40
CA GLN A 761 -35.64 51.72 -10.70
C GLN A 761 -34.83 51.53 -11.99
N TRP A 762 -34.35 50.31 -12.24
CA TRP A 762 -33.67 49.97 -13.48
C TRP A 762 -34.59 50.16 -14.69
N CYS A 763 -35.84 49.67 -14.64
CA CYS A 763 -36.81 49.88 -15.71
C CYS A 763 -37.03 51.38 -16.01
N PHE A 764 -37.19 52.19 -14.96
CA PHE A 764 -37.36 53.64 -15.11
C PHE A 764 -36.15 54.33 -15.74
N ASN A 765 -34.95 53.94 -15.32
CA ASN A 765 -33.73 54.50 -15.89
C ASN A 765 -33.54 54.08 -17.35
N TYR A 766 -33.99 52.87 -17.71
CA TYR A 766 -33.82 52.33 -19.05
C TYR A 766 -34.83 52.90 -20.06
N ALA A 767 -36.10 53.04 -19.68
CA ALA A 767 -37.19 53.37 -20.61
C ALA A 767 -38.26 54.33 -20.06
N GLY A 768 -38.03 54.96 -18.91
CA GLY A 768 -38.95 55.93 -18.30
C GLY A 768 -40.00 55.31 -17.37
N VAL A 769 -40.74 56.16 -16.66
CA VAL A 769 -41.77 55.74 -15.69
C VAL A 769 -42.93 55.08 -16.44
N GLY A 770 -43.36 53.90 -15.98
CA GLY A 770 -44.41 53.08 -16.61
C GLY A 770 -43.87 51.92 -17.45
N SER A 771 -42.56 51.89 -17.74
CA SER A 771 -41.93 50.86 -18.57
C SER A 771 -41.89 49.46 -17.96
N GLN A 772 -42.12 49.31 -16.66
CA GLN A 772 -42.12 48.02 -15.94
C GLN A 772 -43.28 47.09 -16.37
N THR A 773 -44.24 47.59 -17.13
CA THR A 773 -45.31 46.79 -17.74
C THR A 773 -44.99 46.35 -19.16
N GLU A 774 -43.89 46.84 -19.76
CA GLU A 774 -43.49 46.49 -21.12
C GLU A 774 -42.60 45.24 -21.15
N HIS A 775 -43.04 44.22 -21.87
CA HIS A 775 -42.32 42.94 -21.92
C HIS A 775 -40.88 43.07 -22.42
N ASN A 776 -40.64 43.90 -23.45
CA ASN A 776 -39.30 44.09 -24.01
C ASN A 776 -38.33 44.69 -22.97
N VAL A 777 -38.83 45.58 -22.11
CA VAL A 777 -38.06 46.18 -21.01
C VAL A 777 -37.74 45.14 -19.94
N LEU A 778 -38.70 44.29 -19.57
CA LEU A 778 -38.47 43.19 -18.63
C LEU A 778 -37.45 42.16 -19.14
N THR A 779 -37.50 41.83 -20.44
CA THR A 779 -36.49 40.97 -21.06
C THR A 779 -35.10 41.61 -21.07
N ALA A 780 -35.02 42.93 -21.33
CA ALA A 780 -33.76 43.67 -21.26
C ALA A 780 -33.21 43.70 -19.82
N LEU A 781 -34.08 43.92 -18.82
CA LEU A 781 -33.75 43.89 -17.40
C LEU A 781 -33.09 42.55 -17.01
N ILE A 782 -33.74 41.42 -17.31
CA ILE A 782 -33.24 40.08 -16.94
C ILE A 782 -31.84 39.84 -17.54
N ARG A 783 -31.65 40.21 -18.81
CA ARG A 783 -30.35 40.10 -19.49
C ARG A 783 -29.29 41.03 -18.89
N ALA A 784 -29.66 42.25 -18.51
CA ALA A 784 -28.75 43.20 -17.87
C ALA A 784 -28.21 42.70 -16.53
N TYR A 785 -28.99 41.87 -15.83
CA TYR A 785 -28.57 41.20 -14.59
C TYR A 785 -27.86 39.84 -14.83
N GLY A 786 -27.54 39.49 -16.07
CA GLY A 786 -26.71 38.33 -16.42
C GLY A 786 -27.46 37.03 -16.69
N TYR A 787 -28.79 37.06 -16.74
CA TYR A 787 -29.62 35.87 -16.92
C TYR A 787 -30.16 35.74 -18.35
N LYS A 788 -30.41 34.51 -18.80
CA LYS A 788 -31.11 34.28 -20.07
C LYS A 788 -32.61 34.49 -19.87
N SER A 789 -33.25 35.02 -20.91
CA SER A 789 -34.67 35.38 -20.90
C SER A 789 -35.35 34.83 -22.15
N SER A 790 -36.42 34.05 -21.96
CA SER A 790 -37.26 33.50 -23.04
C SER A 790 -38.74 33.71 -22.73
N PHE A 791 -39.39 34.57 -23.50
CA PHE A 791 -40.80 34.89 -23.34
C PHE A 791 -41.64 34.38 -24.49
N SER A 792 -42.85 33.90 -24.18
CA SER A 792 -43.86 33.58 -25.17
C SER A 792 -45.26 33.69 -24.57
N THR A 793 -46.24 34.00 -25.43
CA THR A 793 -47.66 33.95 -25.11
C THR A 793 -48.33 32.64 -25.52
N THR A 794 -47.56 31.71 -26.10
CA THR A 794 -48.06 30.45 -26.67
C THR A 794 -47.37 29.22 -26.06
N ARG A 795 -46.97 29.29 -24.78
CA ARG A 795 -46.36 28.14 -24.09
C ARG A 795 -47.37 27.03 -23.87
N ARG A 796 -46.87 25.79 -23.84
CA ARG A 796 -47.59 24.60 -23.38
C ARG A 796 -47.38 24.40 -21.88
N TRP A 797 -48.37 23.87 -21.18
CA TRP A 797 -48.28 23.50 -19.77
C TRP A 797 -47.17 22.47 -19.50
N SER A 798 -46.86 21.61 -20.48
CA SER A 798 -45.73 20.69 -20.41
C SER A 798 -44.38 21.42 -20.33
N GLU A 799 -44.21 22.53 -21.06
CA GLU A 799 -42.98 23.35 -20.98
C GLU A 799 -42.83 23.98 -19.58
N ILE A 800 -43.94 24.40 -18.96
CA ILE A 800 -43.94 24.92 -17.58
C ILE A 800 -43.47 23.84 -16.60
N GLN A 801 -43.97 22.61 -16.73
CA GLN A 801 -43.53 21.50 -15.89
C GLN A 801 -42.06 21.14 -16.15
N GLU A 802 -41.60 21.17 -17.40
CA GLU A 802 -40.20 20.94 -17.76
C GLU A 802 -39.27 21.97 -17.09
N GLU A 803 -39.62 23.25 -17.06
CA GLU A 803 -38.88 24.27 -16.32
C GLU A 803 -38.76 23.92 -14.83
N LEU A 804 -39.88 23.55 -14.20
CA LEU A 804 -39.93 23.22 -12.78
C LEU A 804 -39.15 21.94 -12.44
N ILE A 805 -39.20 20.90 -13.29
CA ILE A 805 -38.39 19.68 -13.19
C ILE A 805 -36.90 20.02 -13.24
N ASN A 806 -36.52 20.98 -14.09
CA ASN A 806 -35.16 21.50 -14.16
C ASN A 806 -34.83 22.54 -13.08
N ARG A 807 -35.68 22.68 -12.05
CA ARG A 807 -35.52 23.62 -10.92
C ARG A 807 -35.49 25.09 -11.32
N ARG A 808 -36.21 25.45 -12.39
CA ARG A 808 -36.36 26.82 -12.88
C ARG A 808 -37.78 27.32 -12.60
N PRO A 809 -37.97 28.27 -11.66
CA PRO A 809 -39.28 28.87 -11.41
C PRO A 809 -39.75 29.70 -12.62
N VAL A 810 -41.06 29.80 -12.80
CA VAL A 810 -41.66 30.42 -13.98
C VAL A 810 -42.45 31.65 -13.58
N VAL A 811 -42.23 32.79 -14.25
CA VAL A 811 -43.08 33.97 -14.12
C VAL A 811 -44.24 33.84 -15.12
N ILE A 812 -45.48 33.88 -14.64
CA ILE A 812 -46.69 33.65 -15.45
C ILE A 812 -47.65 34.83 -15.32
N GLY A 813 -48.34 35.13 -16.42
CA GLY A 813 -49.37 36.16 -16.51
C GLY A 813 -50.75 35.51 -16.54
N ALA A 814 -51.71 36.11 -15.85
CA ALA A 814 -53.07 35.59 -15.74
C ALA A 814 -54.09 36.72 -15.57
N ASP A 815 -55.31 36.51 -16.07
CA ASP A 815 -56.46 37.40 -15.98
C ASP A 815 -57.16 37.29 -14.61
N LEU A 816 -56.38 37.45 -13.54
CA LEU A 816 -56.85 37.38 -12.14
C LEU A 816 -57.48 38.70 -11.65
N THR A 817 -57.21 39.80 -12.35
CA THR A 817 -57.81 41.12 -12.10
C THR A 817 -58.22 41.76 -13.43
N PRO A 818 -59.05 42.82 -13.44
CA PRO A 818 -59.45 43.49 -14.70
C PRO A 818 -58.29 44.01 -15.56
N SER A 819 -57.11 44.27 -14.96
CA SER A 819 -55.90 44.70 -15.67
C SER A 819 -54.92 43.56 -15.96
N GLY A 820 -55.26 42.32 -15.61
CA GLY A 820 -54.31 41.21 -15.56
C GLY A 820 -53.43 41.23 -14.30
N HIS A 821 -52.72 40.14 -14.05
CA HIS A 821 -51.82 39.97 -12.91
C HIS A 821 -50.67 39.03 -13.23
N ILE A 822 -49.52 39.22 -12.58
CA ILE A 822 -48.31 38.42 -12.81
C ILE A 822 -47.82 37.85 -11.48
N LEU A 823 -47.50 36.56 -11.50
CA LEU A 823 -47.12 35.77 -10.33
C LEU A 823 -46.02 34.77 -10.69
N THR A 824 -45.45 34.11 -9.68
CA THR A 824 -44.38 33.13 -9.87
C THR A 824 -44.87 31.72 -9.56
N ILE A 825 -44.84 30.82 -10.55
CA ILE A 825 -45.00 29.38 -10.33
C ILE A 825 -43.69 28.82 -9.78
N ILE A 826 -43.80 28.17 -8.63
CA ILE A 826 -42.68 27.61 -7.89
C ILE A 826 -42.78 26.09 -7.79
N GLY A 827 -43.84 25.48 -8.31
CA GLY A 827 -44.04 24.04 -8.22
C GLY A 827 -45.34 23.55 -8.83
N TYR A 828 -45.54 22.24 -8.77
CA TYR A 828 -46.80 21.59 -9.10
C TYR A 828 -47.00 20.33 -8.25
N ASN A 829 -48.23 19.89 -8.12
CA ASN A 829 -48.59 18.58 -7.59
C ASN A 829 -49.82 18.06 -8.33
N LYS A 830 -50.32 16.86 -7.96
CA LYS A 830 -51.48 16.23 -8.60
C LYS A 830 -52.76 17.09 -8.68
N LYS A 831 -52.87 18.15 -7.88
CA LYS A 831 -54.05 19.02 -7.80
C LYS A 831 -53.90 20.33 -8.58
N GLY A 832 -52.67 20.81 -8.84
CA GLY A 832 -52.46 22.11 -9.47
C GLY A 832 -51.03 22.64 -9.36
N TYR A 833 -50.86 23.92 -9.69
CA TYR A 833 -49.60 24.64 -9.59
C TYR A 833 -49.47 25.35 -8.23
N ILE A 834 -48.26 25.29 -7.66
CA ILE A 834 -47.89 25.99 -6.44
C ILE A 834 -47.26 27.31 -6.84
N VAL A 835 -47.76 28.41 -6.29
CA VAL A 835 -47.39 29.76 -6.71
C VAL A 835 -47.09 30.69 -5.55
N ASN A 836 -46.24 31.67 -5.82
CA ASN A 836 -46.09 32.87 -5.02
C ASN A 836 -46.82 34.00 -5.76
N ASP A 837 -47.97 34.42 -5.24
CA ASP A 837 -48.77 35.53 -5.78
C ASP A 837 -48.39 36.84 -5.04
N PRO A 838 -47.73 37.81 -5.71
CA PRO A 838 -47.22 38.99 -5.03
C PRO A 838 -48.31 39.89 -4.43
N TRP A 839 -49.59 39.74 -4.81
CA TRP A 839 -50.70 40.56 -4.31
C TRP A 839 -51.57 39.88 -3.23
N GLY A 840 -51.54 38.55 -3.13
CA GLY A 840 -52.32 37.77 -2.15
C GLY A 840 -53.09 36.61 -2.80
N ASP A 841 -54.10 36.08 -2.13
CA ASP A 841 -54.83 34.90 -2.60
C ASP A 841 -56.00 35.26 -3.53
N ALA A 842 -55.83 34.95 -4.82
CA ALA A 842 -56.82 35.19 -5.85
C ALA A 842 -58.12 34.41 -5.64
N TYR A 843 -58.09 33.22 -5.01
CA TYR A 843 -59.33 32.46 -4.74
C TYR A 843 -60.27 33.19 -3.79
N THR A 844 -59.71 34.05 -2.93
CA THR A 844 -60.49 34.86 -2.00
C THR A 844 -60.98 36.17 -2.61
N GLY A 845 -60.71 36.41 -3.90
CA GLY A 845 -60.84 37.73 -4.50
C GLY A 845 -59.87 38.74 -3.89
N TYR A 846 -58.69 38.28 -3.45
CA TYR A 846 -57.65 39.07 -2.76
C TYR A 846 -58.05 39.70 -1.42
N ASN A 847 -59.04 39.12 -0.73
CA ASN A 847 -59.35 39.46 0.65
C ASN A 847 -58.26 38.97 1.62
N ASN A 848 -57.60 37.85 1.30
CA ASN A 848 -56.41 37.40 1.99
C ASN A 848 -55.15 37.92 1.27
N THR A 849 -54.29 38.62 2.00
CA THR A 849 -53.06 39.24 1.45
C THR A 849 -51.84 38.32 1.50
N GLU A 850 -51.92 37.15 2.13
CA GLU A 850 -50.84 36.16 2.12
C GLU A 850 -50.82 35.42 0.78
N GLY A 851 -49.74 35.63 0.02
CA GLY A 851 -49.57 35.09 -1.32
C GLY A 851 -48.54 33.99 -1.44
N ARG A 852 -47.91 33.57 -0.34
CA ARG A 852 -46.85 32.56 -0.35
C ARG A 852 -47.41 31.15 -0.54
N ARG A 853 -46.82 30.40 -1.49
CA ARG A 853 -47.05 28.96 -1.69
C ARG A 853 -48.54 28.57 -1.82
N LEU A 854 -49.32 29.39 -2.51
CA LEU A 854 -50.72 29.10 -2.80
C LEU A 854 -50.84 27.97 -3.83
N LEU A 855 -51.86 27.13 -3.70
CA LEU A 855 -52.12 26.04 -4.65
C LEU A 855 -53.32 26.41 -5.52
N TYR A 856 -53.06 26.78 -6.77
CA TYR A 856 -54.09 27.06 -7.77
C TYR A 856 -54.30 25.82 -8.65
N SER A 857 -55.55 25.35 -8.72
CA SER A 857 -55.89 24.11 -9.44
C SER A 857 -55.62 24.23 -10.94
N TYR A 858 -55.34 23.10 -11.61
CA TYR A 858 -55.11 23.11 -13.06
C TYR A 858 -56.29 23.69 -13.84
N GLY A 859 -57.52 23.38 -13.43
CA GLY A 859 -58.73 23.93 -14.05
C GLY A 859 -58.83 25.44 -13.87
N TYR A 860 -58.47 25.95 -12.69
CA TYR A 860 -58.45 27.39 -12.45
C TYR A 860 -57.38 28.09 -13.31
N PHE A 861 -56.16 27.56 -13.35
CA PHE A 861 -55.10 28.12 -14.19
C PHE A 861 -55.43 28.08 -15.69
N ASN A 862 -56.05 27.01 -16.17
CA ASN A 862 -56.50 26.91 -17.56
C ASN A 862 -57.59 27.96 -17.89
N GLN A 863 -58.39 28.36 -16.91
CA GLN A 863 -59.40 29.41 -17.07
C GLN A 863 -58.78 30.81 -17.09
N VAL A 864 -57.82 31.10 -16.21
CA VAL A 864 -57.31 32.47 -15.98
C VAL A 864 -55.99 32.78 -16.69
N ALA A 865 -55.16 31.79 -17.01
CA ALA A 865 -53.88 31.97 -17.72
C ALA A 865 -53.92 31.47 -19.18
N GLY A 866 -55.05 30.90 -19.62
CA GLY A 866 -55.28 30.40 -20.97
C GLY A 866 -55.16 28.88 -21.12
N PRO A 867 -55.70 28.31 -22.22
CA PRO A 867 -55.59 26.88 -22.52
C PRO A 867 -54.16 26.48 -22.93
N ASP A 868 -53.88 25.18 -22.95
CA ASP A 868 -52.59 24.64 -23.40
C ASP A 868 -52.17 25.19 -24.78
N GLY A 869 -50.93 25.66 -24.90
CA GLY A 869 -50.43 26.31 -26.12
C GLY A 869 -50.80 27.79 -26.26
N ASN A 870 -51.49 28.37 -25.28
CA ASN A 870 -51.82 29.80 -25.21
C ASN A 870 -51.54 30.38 -23.81
N VAL A 871 -50.43 29.96 -23.21
CA VAL A 871 -50.00 30.40 -21.87
C VAL A 871 -48.95 31.51 -22.00
N TRP A 872 -49.21 32.66 -21.36
CA TRP A 872 -48.25 33.74 -21.19
C TRP A 872 -47.26 33.36 -20.10
N ALA A 873 -46.00 33.16 -20.45
CA ALA A 873 -44.97 32.87 -19.47
C ALA A 873 -43.58 33.36 -19.89
N HIS A 874 -42.81 33.69 -18.87
CA HIS A 874 -41.45 34.20 -18.98
C HIS A 874 -40.51 33.23 -18.27
N PHE A 875 -39.64 32.57 -19.05
CA PHE A 875 -38.61 31.66 -18.53
C PHE A 875 -37.31 32.40 -18.33
N ILE A 876 -36.68 32.15 -17.18
CA ILE A 876 -35.43 32.79 -16.75
C ILE A 876 -34.45 31.69 -16.38
N GLU A 877 -33.30 31.66 -17.04
CA GLU A 877 -32.25 30.65 -16.81
C GLU A 877 -30.95 31.30 -16.30
N PRO A 878 -30.25 30.65 -15.34
CA PRO A 878 -28.93 31.07 -14.87
C PRO A 878 -27.80 30.84 -15.88
#